data_AF-A0A9C8ZQE1-F1
#
_entry.id   AF-A0A9C8ZQE1-F1
#
_cell.length_a   1.000
_cell.length_b   1.000
_cell.length_c   1.000
_cell.angle_alpha   90.00
_cell.angle_beta   90.00
_cell.angle_gamma   90.00
#
_symmetry.space_group_name_H-M   'P 1'
#
loop_
_entity.id
_entity.type
_entity.pdbx_description
1 polymer ?
#
loop_
_entity_poly.entity_id
_entity_poly.type
_entity_poly.pdbx_seq_one_letter_code
_entity_poly.pdbx_strand_id
1 'polypeptide(L)'
;MPKPRLTTLLLIVILTLAAVLRLGWPGLTEFKYDEATIARLALALVHEGRLPTHGLTSSLVIPHPPLTAYLLAIPFAISRDPALAVLFSGALGVVAVWLTYVLGRRYFGERVGLLAAALFASAPWAIFYSRKIWSQNVPAISLGFMLALYAVVVERKPKALIWALLGLGALMGLHLGGVAFAVIFALTFALHPRALRVAFPPEEGPLRKYRRAAIGLAGLLLLMAPYVMEFTSGQTSLQDAFARAQASTDRAPLSTLPARFAAGIATGHQFHALAGSQHDAYYASLPLPNLNNVLDLGEVWLILLGMAYVVVRAAAEAFRREETEREPDGVRRGARYTILALWIVVTIAMWTASRGEILPHHFIQLYPAQHLALAVLLVDTVGWLEGRAFRRRGREGEEQGGVRRVRIGSALLAVGVAVLWTWQTVEYVGMLRFISEGQATGGHSVPAREVWGAAREARRLAAPDDLPIVVHTIGDDPEQEGGAAEFDALLGDLDLYLIEGEAMEVYPASEYVWVSVRADGTYDVEVRPAPETGEETLIARLVNGVDLAGVSPDGLRDQIVPGEDLPLTLEWRLWGLPPTEDNYSFTVQLMTDDWLRWGQVDDHFLRTEYWHPGDRVTTSVRLPVSPDAPPDGTYRLVIAMYTYLSDNEQQNVDVIDPAGNPAGQLIVIPLD
;
A
#
# COMPACT_ATOMS: atom_id res chain seq x y z
N MET A 1 -12.86 -17.64 37.38
CA MET A 1 -11.84 -16.76 36.77
C MET A 1 -10.56 -17.57 36.62
N PRO A 2 -9.87 -17.52 35.47
CA PRO A 2 -8.54 -18.14 35.35
C PRO A 2 -7.64 -17.60 36.46
N LYS A 3 -6.76 -18.44 37.01
CA LYS A 3 -5.72 -17.95 37.93
C LYS A 3 -4.88 -16.91 37.18
N PRO A 4 -4.40 -15.81 37.81
CA PRO A 4 -3.65 -14.76 37.13
C PRO A 4 -2.51 -15.30 36.24
N ARG A 5 -1.88 -16.40 36.68
CA ARG A 5 -0.84 -17.13 35.95
C ARG A 5 -1.31 -17.70 34.59
N LEU A 6 -2.54 -18.20 34.50
CA LEU A 6 -3.08 -18.78 33.26
C LEU A 6 -3.40 -17.70 32.23
N THR A 7 -3.99 -16.57 32.64
CA THR A 7 -4.24 -15.44 31.73
C THR A 7 -2.93 -14.93 31.14
N THR A 8 -1.91 -14.73 31.99
CA THR A 8 -0.59 -14.30 31.55
C THR A 8 0.00 -15.31 30.56
N LEU A 9 -0.05 -16.61 30.86
CA LEU A 9 0.43 -17.66 29.95
C LEU A 9 -0.30 -17.62 28.60
N LEU A 10 -1.63 -17.55 28.58
CA LEU A 10 -2.41 -17.48 27.34
C LEU A 10 -2.07 -16.22 26.54
N LEU A 11 -1.93 -15.07 27.19
CA LEU A 11 -1.54 -13.83 26.52
C LEU A 11 -0.13 -13.96 25.92
N ILE A 12 0.82 -14.56 26.63
CA ILE A 12 2.17 -14.82 26.10
C ILE A 12 2.10 -15.70 24.85
N VAL A 13 1.32 -16.78 24.87
CA VAL A 13 1.13 -17.64 23.69
C VAL A 13 0.53 -16.86 22.51
N ILE A 14 -0.51 -16.07 22.75
CA ILE A 14 -1.16 -15.24 21.72
C ILE A 14 -0.16 -14.24 21.12
N LEU A 15 0.60 -13.53 21.96
CA LEU A 15 1.58 -12.54 21.51
C LEU A 15 2.78 -13.18 20.81
N THR A 16 3.20 -14.36 21.26
CA THR A 16 4.28 -15.12 20.60
C THR A 16 3.83 -15.54 19.20
N LEU A 17 2.61 -16.09 19.05
CA LEU A 17 2.07 -16.39 17.72
C LEU A 17 1.98 -15.12 16.86
N ALA A 18 1.41 -14.04 17.40
CA ALA A 18 1.29 -12.77 16.67
C ALA A 18 2.65 -12.27 16.19
N ALA A 19 3.70 -12.37 17.02
CA ALA A 19 5.06 -12.00 16.66
C ALA A 19 5.65 -12.89 15.58
N VAL A 20 5.52 -14.22 15.70
CA VAL A 20 6.00 -15.15 14.67
C VAL A 20 5.34 -14.86 13.31
N LEU A 21 4.02 -14.67 13.28
CA LEU A 21 3.28 -14.47 12.02
C LEU A 21 3.54 -13.09 11.39
N ARG A 22 3.80 -12.04 12.19
CA ARG A 22 3.98 -10.66 11.69
C ARG A 22 5.44 -10.26 11.48
N LEU A 23 6.38 -10.91 12.18
CA LEU A 23 7.81 -10.61 12.09
C LEU A 23 8.59 -11.69 11.34
N GLY A 24 7.99 -12.86 11.10
CA GLY A 24 8.61 -13.95 10.37
C GLY A 24 8.72 -13.69 8.87
N TRP A 25 9.86 -14.08 8.29
CA TRP A 25 10.12 -14.06 6.84
C TRP A 25 9.74 -12.74 6.15
N PRO A 26 10.30 -11.59 6.57
CA PRO A 26 9.90 -10.28 6.04
C PRO A 26 9.99 -10.20 4.51
N GLY A 27 10.99 -10.86 3.89
CA GLY A 27 11.14 -10.93 2.43
C GLY A 27 10.06 -11.69 1.65
N LEU A 28 9.05 -12.28 2.31
CA LEU A 28 7.87 -12.85 1.65
C LEU A 28 6.68 -11.87 1.58
N THR A 29 6.90 -10.58 1.86
CA THR A 29 5.89 -9.55 1.60
C THR A 29 5.86 -9.16 0.12
N GLU A 30 4.86 -8.37 -0.26
CA GLU A 30 4.88 -7.59 -1.50
C GLU A 30 5.81 -6.38 -1.33
N PHE A 31 6.51 -6.02 -2.41
CA PHE A 31 7.22 -4.77 -2.56
C PHE A 31 7.06 -4.34 -4.01
N LYS A 32 5.97 -3.62 -4.29
CA LYS A 32 5.54 -3.15 -5.61
C LYS A 32 5.53 -1.62 -5.61
N TYR A 33 4.97 -1.02 -6.65
CA TYR A 33 4.79 0.43 -6.79
C TYR A 33 4.42 1.14 -5.47
N ASP A 34 3.30 0.77 -4.83
CA ASP A 34 2.83 1.41 -3.60
C ASP A 34 3.84 1.32 -2.43
N GLU A 35 4.48 0.17 -2.24
CA GLU A 35 5.50 -0.01 -1.19
C GLU A 35 6.76 0.78 -1.50
N ALA A 36 7.20 0.74 -2.76
CA ALA A 36 8.41 1.37 -3.22
C ALA A 36 8.28 2.89 -3.13
N THR A 37 7.18 3.48 -3.58
CA THR A 37 6.91 4.92 -3.48
C THR A 37 6.90 5.40 -2.02
N ILE A 38 6.27 4.64 -1.10
CA ILE A 38 6.29 5.01 0.33
C ILE A 38 7.68 4.86 0.95
N ALA A 39 8.44 3.82 0.57
CA ALA A 39 9.82 3.66 0.98
C ALA A 39 10.69 4.82 0.46
N ARG A 40 10.54 5.20 -0.81
CA ARG A 40 11.24 6.32 -1.44
C ARG A 40 10.97 7.65 -0.75
N LEU A 41 9.70 7.95 -0.44
CA LEU A 41 9.33 9.16 0.32
C LEU A 41 9.95 9.18 1.72
N ALA A 42 9.99 8.04 2.41
CA ALA A 42 10.60 7.93 3.73
C ALA A 42 12.14 8.07 3.66
N LEU A 43 12.78 7.50 2.64
CA LEU A 43 14.21 7.62 2.40
C LEU A 43 14.61 9.05 2.02
N ALA A 44 13.84 9.72 1.15
CA ALA A 44 14.03 11.11 0.77
C ALA A 44 13.97 12.04 2.00
N LEU A 45 13.01 11.79 2.89
CA LEU A 45 12.90 12.53 4.15
C LEU A 45 14.15 12.40 5.02
N VAL A 46 14.67 11.19 5.17
CA VAL A 46 15.76 10.90 6.10
C VAL A 46 17.12 11.27 5.54
N HIS A 47 17.38 10.92 4.27
CA HIS A 47 18.72 10.98 3.68
C HIS A 47 18.92 12.20 2.76
N GLU A 48 17.84 12.79 2.25
CA GLU A 48 17.91 13.96 1.35
C GLU A 48 17.32 15.24 1.96
N GLY A 49 16.64 15.11 3.12
CA GLY A 49 15.99 16.24 3.80
C GLY A 49 14.74 16.77 3.08
N ARG A 50 14.19 16.02 2.11
CA ARG A 50 12.98 16.40 1.38
C ARG A 50 11.74 16.05 2.19
N LEU A 51 10.98 17.06 2.61
CA LEU A 51 9.78 16.87 3.43
C LEU A 51 8.57 16.50 2.56
N PRO A 52 8.01 15.28 2.66
CA PRO A 52 6.83 14.93 1.88
C PRO A 52 5.61 15.69 2.41
N THR A 53 4.90 16.37 1.51
CA THR A 53 3.62 17.06 1.75
C THR A 53 2.42 16.14 1.49
N HIS A 54 2.60 15.13 0.64
CA HIS A 54 1.63 14.08 0.36
C HIS A 54 2.25 12.67 0.40
N GLY A 55 1.40 11.67 0.52
CA GLY A 55 1.71 10.26 0.32
C GLY A 55 1.10 9.75 -0.99
N LEU A 56 0.89 8.44 -1.10
CA LEU A 56 0.35 7.80 -2.32
C LEU A 56 -0.89 8.51 -2.89
N THR A 57 -0.94 8.62 -4.21
CA THR A 57 -2.12 9.10 -4.92
C THR A 57 -3.20 8.02 -4.92
N SER A 58 -4.40 8.36 -4.44
CA SER A 58 -5.54 7.44 -4.49
C SER A 58 -6.06 7.24 -5.91
N SER A 59 -6.89 6.21 -6.13
CA SER A 59 -7.55 5.97 -7.43
C SER A 59 -8.46 7.11 -7.90
N LEU A 60 -8.81 8.05 -7.01
CA LEU A 60 -9.54 9.28 -7.37
C LEU A 60 -8.60 10.43 -7.76
N VAL A 61 -7.30 10.15 -7.90
CA VAL A 61 -6.24 11.14 -8.12
C VAL A 61 -6.28 12.22 -7.04
N ILE A 62 -6.49 11.78 -5.79
CA ILE A 62 -6.41 12.63 -4.59
C ILE A 62 -5.23 12.10 -3.76
N PRO A 63 -4.21 12.92 -3.48
CA PRO A 63 -3.09 12.50 -2.67
C PRO A 63 -3.53 12.10 -1.26
N HIS A 64 -2.96 11.01 -0.74
CA HIS A 64 -3.14 10.69 0.67
C HIS A 64 -2.26 11.59 1.56
N PRO A 65 -2.65 11.77 2.84
CA PRO A 65 -1.79 12.41 3.83
C PRO A 65 -0.45 11.67 4.04
N PRO A 66 0.67 12.38 4.29
CA PRO A 66 2.02 11.81 4.21
C PRO A 66 2.50 11.12 5.49
N LEU A 67 1.73 11.08 6.58
CA LEU A 67 2.26 10.66 7.90
C LEU A 67 2.78 9.22 7.89
N THR A 68 2.31 8.37 6.97
CA THR A 68 2.86 7.02 6.77
C THR A 68 4.35 7.06 6.41
N ALA A 69 4.77 7.96 5.52
CA ALA A 69 6.18 8.14 5.17
C ALA A 69 7.01 8.61 6.39
N TYR A 70 6.49 9.55 7.17
CA TYR A 70 7.14 10.00 8.42
C TYR A 70 7.22 8.89 9.48
N LEU A 71 6.20 8.04 9.58
CA LEU A 71 6.21 6.90 10.50
C LEU A 71 7.26 5.87 10.09
N LEU A 72 7.40 5.60 8.79
CA LEU A 72 8.36 4.66 8.24
C LEU A 72 9.77 5.25 8.08
N ALA A 73 9.94 6.56 8.15
CA ALA A 73 11.24 7.21 8.28
C ALA A 73 11.99 6.74 9.55
N ILE A 74 11.29 6.28 10.59
CA ILE A 74 11.92 5.75 11.82
C ILE A 74 12.82 4.53 11.53
N PRO A 75 12.32 3.42 10.93
CA PRO A 75 13.19 2.33 10.53
C PRO A 75 14.18 2.73 9.42
N PHE A 76 13.79 3.57 8.46
CA PHE A 76 14.68 3.99 7.37
C PHE A 76 15.84 4.91 7.80
N ALA A 77 15.73 5.57 8.96
CA ALA A 77 16.83 6.27 9.62
C ALA A 77 17.90 5.33 10.21
N ILE A 78 17.57 4.05 10.40
CA ILE A 78 18.50 3.05 10.93
C ILE A 78 19.11 2.23 9.78
N SER A 79 18.31 1.87 8.78
CA SER A 79 18.74 1.04 7.65
C SER A 79 17.98 1.41 6.37
N ARG A 80 18.66 1.41 5.22
CA ARG A 80 18.02 1.49 3.89
C ARG A 80 17.27 0.21 3.50
N ASP A 81 17.55 -0.91 4.17
CA ASP A 81 16.90 -2.20 3.89
C ASP A 81 15.41 -2.16 4.27
N PRO A 82 14.48 -2.29 3.29
CA PRO A 82 13.04 -2.25 3.56
C PRO A 82 12.56 -3.38 4.48
N ALA A 83 13.32 -4.46 4.64
CA ALA A 83 12.98 -5.52 5.59
C ALA A 83 12.83 -4.97 7.02
N LEU A 84 13.60 -3.95 7.41
CA LEU A 84 13.46 -3.32 8.72
C LEU A 84 12.13 -2.55 8.85
N ALA A 85 11.68 -1.90 7.78
CA ALA A 85 10.39 -1.21 7.75
C ALA A 85 9.22 -2.20 7.83
N VAL A 86 9.29 -3.35 7.15
CA VAL A 86 8.32 -4.44 7.28
C VAL A 86 8.28 -4.99 8.71
N LEU A 87 9.44 -5.25 9.32
CA LEU A 87 9.52 -5.72 10.71
C LEU A 87 8.95 -4.68 11.68
N PHE A 88 9.20 -3.40 11.44
CA PHE A 88 8.64 -2.31 12.23
C PHE A 88 7.11 -2.26 12.15
N SER A 89 6.54 -2.31 10.94
CA SER A 89 5.09 -2.41 10.72
C SER A 89 4.50 -3.65 11.40
N GLY A 90 5.17 -4.80 11.25
CA GLY A 90 4.78 -6.05 11.90
C GLY A 90 4.76 -5.94 13.42
N ALA A 91 5.74 -5.24 14.01
CA ALA A 91 5.83 -4.99 15.44
C ALA A 91 4.67 -4.09 15.93
N LEU A 92 4.30 -3.06 15.16
CA LEU A 92 3.09 -2.28 15.42
C LEU A 92 1.83 -3.14 15.37
N GLY A 93 1.78 -4.13 14.47
CA GLY A 93 0.72 -5.15 14.45
C GLY A 93 0.67 -6.02 15.71
N VAL A 94 1.82 -6.43 16.26
CA VAL A 94 1.89 -7.16 17.55
C VAL A 94 1.42 -6.28 18.70
N VAL A 95 1.84 -5.01 18.73
CA VAL A 95 1.36 -4.01 19.70
C VAL A 95 -0.15 -3.86 19.58
N ALA A 96 -0.71 -3.85 18.37
CA ALA A 96 -2.15 -3.80 18.16
C ALA A 96 -2.85 -5.01 18.81
N VAL A 97 -2.35 -6.24 18.64
CA VAL A 97 -2.90 -7.44 19.32
C VAL A 97 -2.89 -7.29 20.84
N TRP A 98 -1.79 -6.79 21.41
CA TRP A 98 -1.73 -6.51 22.85
C TRP A 98 -2.75 -5.42 23.28
N LEU A 99 -2.87 -4.33 22.52
CA LEU A 99 -3.83 -3.27 22.79
C LEU A 99 -5.29 -3.75 22.65
N THR A 100 -5.57 -4.72 21.76
CA THR A 100 -6.87 -5.41 21.67
C THR A 100 -7.21 -6.08 23.00
N TYR A 101 -6.25 -6.84 23.57
CA TYR A 101 -6.42 -7.44 24.89
C TYR A 101 -6.64 -6.38 25.97
N VAL A 102 -5.87 -5.29 25.97
CA VAL A 102 -5.99 -4.21 26.95
C VAL A 102 -7.38 -3.57 26.88
N LEU A 103 -7.85 -3.17 25.69
CA LEU A 103 -9.16 -2.54 25.49
C LEU A 103 -10.28 -3.51 25.88
N GLY A 104 -10.23 -4.75 25.38
CA GLY A 104 -11.22 -5.79 25.67
C GLY A 104 -11.30 -6.12 27.17
N ARG A 105 -10.15 -6.36 27.81
CA ARG A 105 -10.08 -6.62 29.26
C ARG A 105 -10.67 -5.48 30.08
N ARG A 106 -10.30 -4.25 29.73
CA ARG A 106 -10.61 -3.06 30.53
C ARG A 106 -12.07 -2.67 30.49
N TYR A 107 -12.73 -2.80 29.33
CA TYR A 107 -14.10 -2.32 29.16
C TYR A 107 -15.15 -3.44 29.02
N PHE A 108 -14.76 -4.63 28.60
CA PHE A 108 -15.68 -5.75 28.34
C PHE A 108 -15.37 -7.01 29.17
N GLY A 109 -14.20 -7.07 29.81
CA GLY A 109 -13.79 -8.13 30.71
C GLY A 109 -12.68 -9.00 30.15
N GLU A 110 -11.96 -9.67 31.04
CA GLU A 110 -10.72 -10.41 30.72
C GLU A 110 -10.90 -11.49 29.65
N ARG A 111 -12.03 -12.24 29.69
CA ARG A 111 -12.36 -13.25 28.67
C ARG A 111 -12.52 -12.64 27.28
N VAL A 112 -13.18 -11.47 27.19
CA VAL A 112 -13.36 -10.74 25.92
C VAL A 112 -12.01 -10.29 25.39
N GLY A 113 -11.16 -9.73 26.26
CA GLY A 113 -9.80 -9.32 25.88
C GLY A 113 -8.95 -10.46 25.32
N LEU A 114 -8.91 -11.61 26.00
CA LEU A 114 -8.15 -12.78 25.51
C LEU A 114 -8.70 -13.31 24.19
N LEU A 115 -10.02 -13.44 24.07
CA LEU A 115 -10.65 -13.99 22.88
C LEU A 115 -10.49 -13.07 21.67
N ALA A 116 -10.71 -11.77 21.84
CA ALA A 116 -10.53 -10.79 20.76
C ALA A 116 -9.06 -10.72 20.30
N ALA A 117 -8.11 -10.77 21.23
CA ALA A 117 -6.69 -10.79 20.90
C ALA A 117 -6.29 -12.09 20.18
N ALA A 118 -6.80 -13.25 20.61
CA ALA A 118 -6.52 -14.53 19.95
C ALA A 118 -7.02 -14.53 18.49
N LEU A 119 -8.28 -14.15 18.27
CA LEU A 119 -8.88 -14.10 16.92
C LEU A 119 -8.13 -13.10 16.02
N PHE A 120 -7.83 -11.90 16.52
CA PHE A 120 -7.09 -10.89 15.75
C PHE A 120 -5.62 -11.27 15.49
N ALA A 121 -5.00 -12.05 16.38
CA ALA A 121 -3.63 -12.51 16.21
C ALA A 121 -3.47 -13.44 14.99
N SER A 122 -4.47 -14.29 14.71
CA SER A 122 -4.42 -15.28 13.63
C SER A 122 -5.09 -14.83 12.32
N ALA A 123 -5.85 -13.73 12.31
CA ALA A 123 -6.58 -13.27 11.11
C ALA A 123 -5.63 -12.98 9.91
N PRO A 124 -5.71 -13.71 8.79
CA PRO A 124 -4.76 -13.67 7.66
C PRO A 124 -4.64 -12.30 7.04
N TRP A 125 -5.76 -11.66 6.69
CA TRP A 125 -5.75 -10.29 6.15
C TRP A 125 -5.15 -9.30 7.14
N ALA A 126 -5.42 -9.43 8.45
CA ALA A 126 -4.83 -8.55 9.45
C ALA A 126 -3.32 -8.75 9.59
N ILE A 127 -2.83 -9.98 9.45
CA ILE A 127 -1.39 -10.28 9.44
C ILE A 127 -0.75 -9.70 8.17
N PHE A 128 -1.34 -9.98 7.00
CA PHE A 128 -0.87 -9.50 5.70
C PHE A 128 -0.72 -7.97 5.68
N TYR A 129 -1.78 -7.23 6.02
CA TYR A 129 -1.71 -5.76 6.04
C TYR A 129 -0.83 -5.19 7.16
N SER A 130 -0.57 -5.94 8.24
CA SER A 130 0.38 -5.50 9.27
C SER A 130 1.84 -5.58 8.79
N ARG A 131 2.12 -6.28 7.69
CA ARG A 131 3.48 -6.47 7.15
C ARG A 131 3.78 -5.58 5.94
N LYS A 132 2.76 -4.98 5.34
CA LYS A 132 2.86 -4.20 4.10
C LYS A 132 3.38 -2.79 4.39
N ILE A 133 4.29 -2.28 3.54
CA ILE A 133 4.76 -0.87 3.56
C ILE A 133 3.70 -0.07 2.80
N TRP A 134 2.67 0.44 3.49
CA TRP A 134 1.53 1.01 2.77
C TRP A 134 0.79 2.09 3.53
N SER A 135 0.15 3.00 2.80
CA SER A 135 -0.62 4.12 3.35
C SER A 135 -1.99 3.67 3.84
N GLN A 136 -2.06 3.08 5.03
CA GLN A 136 -3.32 2.71 5.69
C GLN A 136 -3.31 3.06 7.18
N ASN A 137 -4.50 3.09 7.76
CA ASN A 137 -4.63 3.29 9.21
C ASN A 137 -4.01 2.11 9.98
N VAL A 138 -2.97 2.41 10.77
CA VAL A 138 -2.28 1.41 11.60
C VAL A 138 -3.16 1.03 12.81
N PRO A 139 -3.54 -0.25 12.99
CA PRO A 139 -4.46 -0.67 14.05
C PRO A 139 -4.02 -0.29 15.48
N ALA A 140 -2.71 -0.24 15.75
CA ALA A 140 -2.20 0.22 17.04
C ALA A 140 -2.57 1.68 17.34
N ILE A 141 -2.54 2.55 16.33
CA ILE A 141 -2.91 3.96 16.44
C ILE A 141 -4.43 4.09 16.60
N SER A 142 -5.21 3.31 15.84
CA SER A 142 -6.67 3.23 16.00
C SER A 142 -7.06 2.80 17.42
N LEU A 143 -6.40 1.78 17.97
CA LEU A 143 -6.61 1.33 19.36
C LEU A 143 -6.17 2.35 20.40
N GLY A 144 -5.07 3.08 20.16
CA GLY A 144 -4.63 4.19 21.01
C GLY A 144 -5.69 5.31 21.08
N PHE A 145 -6.21 5.72 19.93
CA PHE A 145 -7.33 6.66 19.83
C PHE A 145 -8.55 6.14 20.59
N MET A 146 -8.97 4.89 20.35
CA MET A 146 -10.14 4.32 21.01
C MET A 146 -9.94 4.20 22.52
N LEU A 147 -8.77 3.76 23.00
CA LEU A 147 -8.46 3.73 24.43
C LEU A 147 -8.56 5.11 25.07
N ALA A 148 -8.08 6.16 24.40
CA ALA A 148 -8.19 7.54 24.85
C ALA A 148 -9.65 8.02 24.87
N LEU A 149 -10.43 7.73 23.82
CA LEU A 149 -11.85 8.08 23.74
C LEU A 149 -12.66 7.41 24.85
N TYR A 150 -12.46 6.11 25.07
CA TYR A 150 -13.07 5.38 26.19
C TYR A 150 -12.62 5.94 27.54
N ALA A 151 -11.35 6.33 27.70
CA ALA A 151 -10.87 6.91 28.95
C ALA A 151 -11.56 8.26 29.25
N VAL A 152 -11.84 9.10 28.25
CA VAL A 152 -12.60 10.34 28.46
C VAL A 152 -14.06 10.05 28.82
N VAL A 153 -14.71 9.14 28.07
CA VAL A 153 -16.17 8.97 28.13
C VAL A 153 -16.60 8.00 29.23
N VAL A 154 -15.94 6.85 29.33
CA VAL A 154 -16.30 5.76 30.25
C VAL A 154 -15.61 5.94 31.60
N GLU A 155 -14.31 6.22 31.61
CA GLU A 155 -13.52 6.36 32.85
C GLU A 155 -13.48 7.77 33.41
N ARG A 156 -14.00 8.73 32.66
CA ARG A 156 -14.05 10.14 33.01
C ARG A 156 -12.69 10.80 33.27
N LYS A 157 -11.68 10.42 32.49
CA LYS A 157 -10.32 10.99 32.60
C LYS A 157 -10.13 12.13 31.59
N PRO A 158 -10.20 13.40 32.01
CA PRO A 158 -10.17 14.53 31.08
C PRO A 158 -8.84 14.68 30.33
N LYS A 159 -7.72 14.28 30.96
CA LYS A 159 -6.40 14.32 30.31
C LYS A 159 -6.32 13.44 29.07
N ALA A 160 -7.17 12.42 28.95
CA ALA A 160 -7.21 11.55 27.78
C ALA A 160 -7.72 12.27 26.52
N LEU A 161 -8.34 13.46 26.65
CA LEU A 161 -8.74 14.27 25.50
C LEU A 161 -7.55 14.68 24.63
N ILE A 162 -6.39 14.94 25.24
CA ILE A 162 -5.15 15.28 24.51
C ILE A 162 -4.80 14.12 23.57
N TRP A 163 -4.77 12.90 24.10
CA TRP A 163 -4.44 11.69 23.36
C TRP A 163 -5.50 11.32 22.32
N ALA A 164 -6.78 11.58 22.59
CA ALA A 164 -7.84 11.36 21.62
C ALA A 164 -7.72 12.32 20.42
N LEU A 165 -7.41 13.60 20.64
CA LEU A 165 -7.19 14.56 19.55
C LEU A 165 -5.88 14.29 18.80
N LEU A 166 -4.80 13.96 19.51
CA LEU A 166 -3.53 13.58 18.89
C LEU A 166 -3.69 12.31 18.04
N GLY A 167 -4.37 11.28 18.57
CA GLY A 167 -4.68 10.06 17.83
C GLY A 167 -5.59 10.30 16.63
N LEU A 168 -6.54 11.24 16.74
CA LEU A 168 -7.37 11.64 15.60
C LEU A 168 -6.53 12.28 14.49
N GLY A 169 -5.62 13.20 14.85
CA GLY A 169 -4.64 13.75 13.91
C GLY A 169 -3.77 12.68 13.28
N ALA A 170 -3.27 11.73 14.06
CA ALA A 170 -2.48 10.63 13.51
C ALA A 170 -3.27 9.80 12.49
N LEU A 171 -4.52 9.40 12.80
CA LEU A 171 -5.35 8.61 11.91
C LEU A 171 -5.71 9.36 10.62
N MET A 172 -6.06 10.64 10.72
CA MET A 172 -6.30 11.47 9.54
C MET A 172 -5.02 11.69 8.72
N GLY A 173 -3.84 11.53 9.32
CA GLY A 173 -2.56 11.80 8.68
C GLY A 173 -1.95 10.60 8.01
N LEU A 174 -2.34 9.41 8.42
CA LEU A 174 -1.91 8.16 7.79
C LEU A 174 -2.69 7.89 6.52
N HIS A 175 -3.99 8.21 6.51
CA HIS A 175 -4.88 7.87 5.42
C HIS A 175 -6.17 8.71 5.44
N LEU A 176 -6.70 9.06 4.26
CA LEU A 176 -7.94 9.87 4.12
C LEU A 176 -9.14 9.24 4.83
N GLY A 177 -9.22 7.91 4.82
CA GLY A 177 -10.26 7.16 5.53
C GLY A 177 -10.31 7.47 7.03
N GLY A 178 -9.21 7.95 7.63
CA GLY A 178 -9.13 8.38 9.03
C GLY A 178 -10.19 9.42 9.44
N VAL A 179 -10.81 10.11 8.49
CA VAL A 179 -11.97 10.99 8.72
C VAL A 179 -13.15 10.26 9.42
N ALA A 180 -13.29 8.95 9.25
CA ALA A 180 -14.28 8.14 9.97
C ALA A 180 -14.15 8.31 11.50
N PHE A 181 -12.91 8.42 12.01
CA PHE A 181 -12.66 8.60 13.44
C PHE A 181 -13.04 9.99 13.95
N ALA A 182 -13.03 11.02 13.09
CA ALA A 182 -13.56 12.34 13.43
C ALA A 182 -15.09 12.27 13.63
N VAL A 183 -15.78 11.54 12.77
CA VAL A 183 -17.23 11.30 12.88
C VAL A 183 -17.54 10.45 14.11
N ILE A 184 -16.78 9.40 14.39
CA ILE A 184 -16.90 8.60 15.62
C ILE A 184 -16.71 9.47 16.87
N PHE A 185 -15.68 10.33 16.87
CA PHE A 185 -15.40 11.26 17.96
C PHE A 185 -16.59 12.20 18.19
N ALA A 186 -17.07 12.87 17.13
CA ALA A 186 -18.18 13.81 17.20
C ALA A 186 -19.49 13.16 17.67
N LEU A 187 -19.87 12.03 17.06
CA LEU A 187 -21.08 11.29 17.42
C LEU A 187 -21.01 10.74 18.85
N THR A 188 -19.83 10.35 19.33
CA THR A 188 -19.66 9.91 20.72
C THR A 188 -20.01 11.02 21.70
N PHE A 189 -19.52 12.24 21.49
CA PHE A 189 -19.86 13.38 22.35
C PHE A 189 -21.32 13.85 22.16
N ALA A 190 -21.86 13.76 20.95
CA ALA A 190 -23.27 14.08 20.69
C ALA A 190 -24.23 13.12 21.41
N LEU A 191 -23.94 11.81 21.40
CA LEU A 191 -24.75 10.79 22.09
C LEU A 191 -24.46 10.71 23.59
N HIS A 192 -23.33 11.27 24.05
CA HIS A 192 -22.90 11.32 25.44
C HIS A 192 -22.51 12.73 25.88
N PRO A 193 -23.43 13.72 25.87
CA PRO A 193 -23.10 15.11 26.15
C PRO A 193 -22.56 15.35 27.57
N ARG A 194 -22.86 14.46 28.52
CA ARG A 194 -22.24 14.48 29.87
C ARG A 194 -20.72 14.29 29.81
N ALA A 195 -20.19 13.61 28.79
CA ALA A 195 -18.75 13.48 28.57
C ALA A 195 -18.10 14.83 28.24
N LEU A 196 -18.82 15.80 27.68
CA LEU A 196 -18.30 17.17 27.48
C LEU A 196 -18.04 17.86 28.82
N ARG A 197 -18.90 17.66 29.82
CA ARG A 197 -18.66 18.17 31.19
C ARG A 197 -17.45 17.52 31.85
N VAL A 198 -17.10 16.31 31.43
CA VAL A 198 -15.87 15.66 31.90
C VAL A 198 -14.66 16.17 31.16
N ALA A 199 -14.72 16.24 29.82
CA ALA A 199 -13.66 16.80 28.99
C ALA A 199 -13.32 18.24 29.41
N PHE A 200 -14.35 18.98 29.82
CA PHE A 200 -14.29 20.37 30.22
C PHE A 200 -14.94 20.60 31.61
N PRO A 201 -14.27 20.21 32.72
CA PRO A 201 -14.84 20.31 34.06
C PRO A 201 -15.22 21.77 34.39
N PRO A 202 -16.46 22.04 34.84
CA PRO A 202 -16.90 23.41 35.13
C PRO A 202 -16.19 24.02 36.35
N GLU A 203 -15.66 23.18 37.23
CA GLU A 203 -14.90 23.58 38.43
C GLU A 203 -13.48 24.05 38.10
N GLU A 204 -12.97 23.76 36.90
CA GLU A 204 -11.66 24.21 36.47
C GLU A 204 -11.71 25.61 35.86
N GLY A 205 -10.76 26.47 36.24
CA GLY A 205 -10.60 27.79 35.61
C GLY A 205 -10.40 27.69 34.09
N PRO A 206 -10.81 28.70 33.30
CA PRO A 206 -10.89 28.64 31.84
C PRO A 206 -9.56 28.25 31.19
N LEU A 207 -8.44 28.77 31.70
CA LEU A 207 -7.11 28.44 31.19
C LEU A 207 -6.81 26.93 31.24
N ARG A 208 -7.07 26.26 32.38
CA ARG A 208 -6.78 24.83 32.56
C ARG A 208 -7.75 23.95 31.78
N LYS A 209 -9.01 24.37 31.72
CA LYS A 209 -10.11 23.73 30.97
C LYS A 209 -9.78 23.65 29.47
N TYR A 210 -9.43 24.77 28.85
CA TYR A 210 -9.17 24.82 27.41
C TYR A 210 -7.74 24.40 27.03
N ARG A 211 -6.76 24.49 27.94
CA ARG A 211 -5.37 24.07 27.68
C ARG A 211 -5.27 22.62 27.20
N ARG A 212 -6.08 21.69 27.72
CA ARG A 212 -6.06 20.28 27.29
C ARG A 212 -6.51 20.13 25.83
N ALA A 213 -7.61 20.76 25.48
CA ALA A 213 -8.11 20.77 24.12
C ALA A 213 -7.14 21.49 23.18
N ALA A 214 -6.55 22.61 23.61
CA ALA A 214 -5.57 23.36 22.83
C ALA A 214 -4.30 22.54 22.55
N ILE A 215 -3.76 21.82 23.54
CA ILE A 215 -2.59 20.94 23.35
C ILE A 215 -2.94 19.80 22.38
N GLY A 216 -4.09 19.15 22.57
CA GLY A 216 -4.53 18.07 21.68
C GLY A 216 -4.77 18.56 20.24
N LEU A 217 -5.40 19.72 20.08
CA LEU A 217 -5.66 20.34 18.78
C LEU A 217 -4.36 20.80 18.11
N ALA A 218 -3.42 21.38 18.86
CA ALA A 218 -2.10 21.72 18.33
C ALA A 218 -1.36 20.47 17.84
N GLY A 219 -1.42 19.37 18.59
CA GLY A 219 -0.87 18.09 18.14
C GLY A 219 -1.55 17.54 16.89
N LEU A 220 -2.88 17.62 16.80
CA LEU A 220 -3.62 17.24 15.60
C LEU A 220 -3.19 18.06 14.39
N LEU A 221 -3.16 19.40 14.53
CA LEU A 221 -2.78 20.31 13.45
C LEU A 221 -1.32 20.13 13.04
N LEU A 222 -0.42 19.85 13.98
CA LEU A 222 0.98 19.55 13.70
C LEU A 222 1.13 18.31 12.82
N LEU A 223 0.41 17.23 13.15
CA LEU A 223 0.43 16.00 12.36
C LEU A 223 -0.23 16.19 10.97
N MET A 224 -1.15 17.15 10.84
CA MET A 224 -1.80 17.50 9.57
C MET A 224 -1.04 18.55 8.77
N ALA A 225 -0.04 19.21 9.35
CA ALA A 225 0.58 20.38 8.74
C ALA A 225 1.18 20.09 7.36
N PRO A 226 1.92 18.98 7.13
CA PRO A 226 2.44 18.67 5.80
C PRO A 226 1.34 18.50 4.75
N TYR A 227 0.22 17.86 5.11
CA TYR A 227 -0.90 17.68 4.19
C TYR A 227 -1.66 18.97 3.92
N VAL A 228 -1.74 19.89 4.90
CA VAL A 228 -2.29 21.23 4.66
C VAL A 228 -1.37 22.01 3.71
N MET A 229 -0.05 21.85 3.83
CA MET A 229 0.93 22.53 2.95
C MET A 229 0.70 22.16 1.48
N GLU A 230 0.44 20.89 1.17
CA GLU A 230 0.12 20.39 -0.18
C GLU A 230 -0.91 21.29 -0.90
N PHE A 231 -2.07 21.52 -0.28
CA PHE A 231 -3.14 22.33 -0.87
C PHE A 231 -2.88 23.83 -0.84
N THR A 232 -2.11 24.32 0.13
CA THR A 232 -1.78 25.75 0.22
C THR A 232 -0.65 26.17 -0.72
N SER A 233 0.17 25.21 -1.17
CA SER A 233 1.28 25.44 -2.10
C SER A 233 0.83 25.64 -3.55
N GLY A 234 -0.41 25.27 -3.87
CA GLY A 234 -0.96 25.29 -5.23
C GLY A 234 -0.64 24.04 -6.06
N GLN A 235 0.09 23.07 -5.51
CA GLN A 235 0.39 21.80 -6.19
C GLN A 235 -0.87 20.97 -6.45
N THR A 236 -1.77 20.90 -5.46
CA THR A 236 -3.07 20.25 -5.60
C THR A 236 -4.23 21.24 -5.39
N SER A 237 -5.14 21.30 -6.36
CA SER A 237 -6.37 22.09 -6.26
C SER A 237 -7.40 21.40 -5.34
N LEU A 238 -7.78 22.07 -4.25
CA LEU A 238 -8.87 21.62 -3.38
C LEU A 238 -10.18 21.48 -4.14
N GLN A 239 -10.47 22.41 -5.06
CA GLN A 239 -11.71 22.39 -5.84
C GLN A 239 -11.79 21.14 -6.72
N ASP A 240 -10.67 20.78 -7.36
CA ASP A 240 -10.61 19.58 -8.21
C ASP A 240 -10.68 18.31 -7.37
N ALA A 241 -10.01 18.26 -6.21
CA ALA A 241 -10.13 17.14 -5.29
C ALA A 241 -11.58 16.93 -4.82
N PHE A 242 -12.29 18.00 -4.47
CA PHE A 242 -13.71 17.92 -4.11
C PHE A 242 -14.59 17.51 -5.29
N ALA A 243 -14.35 18.04 -6.48
CA ALA A 243 -15.09 17.69 -7.68
C ALA A 243 -14.91 16.20 -8.03
N ARG A 244 -13.69 15.67 -7.96
CA ARG A 244 -13.38 14.25 -8.15
C ARG A 244 -14.06 13.37 -7.12
N ALA A 245 -14.00 13.75 -5.84
CA ALA A 245 -14.69 13.02 -4.77
C ALA A 245 -16.21 13.00 -4.98
N GLN A 246 -16.82 14.12 -5.36
CA GLN A 246 -18.26 14.20 -5.62
C GLN A 246 -18.66 13.37 -6.84
N ALA A 247 -17.92 13.47 -7.95
CA ALA A 247 -18.16 12.69 -9.17
C ALA A 247 -18.08 11.17 -8.94
N SER A 248 -17.34 10.72 -7.92
CA SER A 248 -17.26 9.30 -7.56
C SER A 248 -18.51 8.77 -6.85
N THR A 249 -19.36 9.65 -6.29
CA THR A 249 -20.51 9.28 -5.46
C THR A 249 -21.73 8.79 -6.28
N ASP A 250 -21.70 8.96 -7.60
CA ASP A 250 -22.88 8.79 -8.47
C ASP A 250 -22.94 7.46 -9.25
N ARG A 251 -22.13 6.44 -8.91
CA ARG A 251 -21.92 5.30 -9.82
C ARG A 251 -22.59 3.97 -9.42
N ALA A 252 -22.86 3.69 -8.14
CA ALA A 252 -23.36 2.38 -7.72
C ALA A 252 -24.65 2.42 -6.86
N PRO A 253 -25.52 1.39 -6.96
CA PRO A 253 -26.67 1.24 -6.08
C PRO A 253 -26.23 0.92 -4.64
N LEU A 254 -27.10 1.18 -3.67
CA LEU A 254 -26.89 0.75 -2.28
C LEU A 254 -26.74 -0.78 -2.22
N SER A 255 -25.72 -1.24 -1.50
CA SER A 255 -25.33 -2.64 -1.47
C SER A 255 -25.00 -3.09 -0.04
N THR A 256 -25.14 -4.40 0.22
CA THR A 256 -24.67 -5.05 1.45
C THR A 256 -23.17 -5.39 1.40
N LEU A 257 -22.52 -5.13 0.26
CA LEU A 257 -21.10 -5.40 0.03
C LEU A 257 -20.18 -4.76 1.10
N PRO A 258 -20.38 -3.51 1.56
CA PRO A 258 -19.57 -2.92 2.64
C PRO A 258 -19.58 -3.74 3.93
N ALA A 259 -20.75 -4.25 4.34
CA ALA A 259 -20.85 -5.09 5.53
C ALA A 259 -20.17 -6.45 5.33
N ARG A 260 -20.26 -7.01 4.12
CA ARG A 260 -19.57 -8.26 3.78
C ARG A 260 -18.06 -8.09 3.77
N PHE A 261 -17.52 -7.00 3.20
CA PHE A 261 -16.08 -6.73 3.24
C PHE A 261 -15.58 -6.39 4.65
N ALA A 262 -16.36 -5.62 5.42
CA ALA A 262 -16.06 -5.37 6.84
C ALA A 262 -15.91 -6.66 7.64
N ALA A 263 -16.73 -7.68 7.37
CA ALA A 263 -16.64 -8.99 8.01
C ALA A 263 -15.54 -9.86 7.38
N GLY A 264 -15.47 -9.92 6.05
CA GLY A 264 -14.52 -10.74 5.28
C GLY A 264 -13.08 -10.42 5.64
N ILE A 265 -12.73 -9.14 5.71
CA ILE A 265 -11.37 -8.72 6.03
C ILE A 265 -10.95 -9.11 7.47
N ALA A 266 -11.90 -9.41 8.37
CA ALA A 266 -11.59 -9.91 9.72
C ALA A 266 -11.27 -11.41 9.77
N THR A 267 -11.26 -12.10 8.63
CA THR A 267 -11.15 -13.55 8.51
C THR A 267 -10.17 -13.94 7.40
N GLY A 268 -10.10 -15.22 7.06
CA GLY A 268 -9.42 -15.77 5.88
C GLY A 268 -10.25 -15.76 4.60
N HIS A 269 -11.48 -15.24 4.65
CA HIS A 269 -12.35 -15.23 3.48
C HIS A 269 -11.70 -14.54 2.28
N GLN A 270 -11.65 -15.24 1.15
CA GLN A 270 -11.01 -14.83 -0.09
C GLN A 270 -9.50 -14.64 -0.02
N PHE A 271 -8.81 -15.16 1.01
CA PHE A 271 -7.35 -15.02 1.12
C PHE A 271 -6.59 -15.68 -0.04
N HIS A 272 -7.18 -16.69 -0.68
CA HIS A 272 -6.71 -17.28 -1.94
C HIS A 272 -6.50 -16.27 -3.08
N ALA A 273 -7.08 -15.06 -3.01
CA ALA A 273 -6.84 -14.02 -4.01
C ALA A 273 -5.34 -13.69 -4.16
N LEU A 274 -4.54 -13.89 -3.11
CA LEU A 274 -3.07 -13.75 -3.19
C LEU A 274 -2.39 -14.84 -4.04
N ALA A 275 -3.04 -15.97 -4.30
CA ALA A 275 -2.52 -16.99 -5.21
C ALA A 275 -2.86 -16.69 -6.69
N GLY A 276 -3.68 -15.67 -6.97
CA GLY A 276 -4.00 -15.25 -8.33
C GLY A 276 -4.67 -16.35 -9.16
N SER A 277 -4.13 -16.60 -10.35
CA SER A 277 -4.64 -17.64 -11.26
C SER A 277 -4.47 -19.06 -10.69
N GLN A 278 -3.58 -19.24 -9.71
CA GLN A 278 -3.25 -20.53 -9.10
C GLN A 278 -4.01 -20.83 -7.80
N HIS A 279 -5.15 -20.16 -7.57
CA HIS A 279 -5.93 -20.33 -6.34
C HIS A 279 -6.42 -21.76 -6.08
N ASP A 280 -6.74 -22.54 -7.13
CA ASP A 280 -7.12 -23.95 -6.99
C ASP A 280 -5.96 -24.80 -6.47
N ALA A 281 -4.75 -24.57 -6.98
CA ALA A 281 -3.54 -25.24 -6.52
C ALA A 281 -3.21 -24.87 -5.06
N TYR A 282 -3.39 -23.59 -4.70
CA TYR A 282 -3.25 -23.14 -3.33
C TYR A 282 -4.21 -23.88 -2.39
N TYR A 283 -5.50 -23.98 -2.74
CA TYR A 283 -6.45 -24.70 -1.90
C TYR A 283 -6.16 -26.20 -1.81
N ALA A 284 -5.74 -26.83 -2.91
CA ALA A 284 -5.30 -28.22 -2.91
C ALA A 284 -4.08 -28.47 -2.01
N SER A 285 -3.25 -27.45 -1.77
CA SER A 285 -2.10 -27.54 -0.87
C SER A 285 -2.45 -27.51 0.63
N LEU A 286 -3.66 -27.05 0.99
CA LEU A 286 -4.08 -26.94 2.38
C LEU A 286 -4.46 -28.32 2.98
N PRO A 287 -4.35 -28.52 4.30
CA PRO A 287 -4.68 -29.80 4.94
C PRO A 287 -6.15 -30.23 4.81
N LEU A 288 -7.07 -29.27 4.61
CA LEU A 288 -8.52 -29.51 4.51
C LEU A 288 -9.10 -28.77 3.27
N PRO A 289 -8.76 -29.20 2.05
CA PRO A 289 -9.05 -28.45 0.81
C PRO A 289 -10.56 -28.24 0.58
N ASN A 290 -11.40 -29.19 1.03
CA ASN A 290 -12.85 -29.14 0.82
C ASN A 290 -13.62 -28.39 1.92
N LEU A 291 -12.95 -27.93 2.98
CA LEU A 291 -13.60 -27.28 4.13
C LEU A 291 -13.26 -25.80 4.26
N ASN A 292 -12.31 -25.29 3.48
CA ASN A 292 -11.89 -23.89 3.45
C ASN A 292 -13.06 -22.89 3.40
N ASN A 293 -13.87 -22.96 2.35
CA ASN A 293 -14.97 -22.05 2.11
C ASN A 293 -16.01 -22.12 3.24
N VAL A 294 -16.25 -23.30 3.80
CA VAL A 294 -17.23 -23.47 4.89
C VAL A 294 -16.72 -22.83 6.19
N LEU A 295 -15.44 -23.01 6.52
CA LEU A 295 -14.83 -22.43 7.71
C LEU A 295 -14.77 -20.90 7.61
N ASP A 296 -14.32 -20.37 6.48
CA ASP A 296 -14.17 -18.92 6.29
C ASP A 296 -15.53 -18.22 6.20
N LEU A 297 -16.48 -18.76 5.42
CA LEU A 297 -17.83 -18.21 5.37
C LEU A 297 -18.53 -18.31 6.73
N GLY A 298 -18.33 -19.42 7.45
CA GLY A 298 -18.83 -19.58 8.81
C GLY A 298 -18.32 -18.50 9.75
N GLU A 299 -17.03 -18.17 9.67
CA GLU A 299 -16.43 -17.10 10.47
C GLU A 299 -16.94 -15.71 10.06
N VAL A 300 -17.09 -15.44 8.76
CA VAL A 300 -17.71 -14.20 8.27
C VAL A 300 -19.10 -13.99 8.87
N TRP A 301 -19.93 -15.04 8.92
CA TRP A 301 -21.25 -14.96 9.54
C TRP A 301 -21.18 -14.74 11.06
N LEU A 302 -20.22 -15.36 11.75
CA LEU A 302 -19.99 -15.11 13.17
C LEU A 302 -19.57 -13.65 13.43
N ILE A 303 -18.69 -13.10 12.60
CA ILE A 303 -18.28 -11.70 12.69
C ILE A 303 -19.47 -10.76 12.45
N LEU A 304 -20.26 -11.00 11.41
CA LEU A 304 -21.50 -10.24 11.14
C LEU A 304 -22.46 -10.29 12.34
N LEU A 305 -22.66 -11.48 12.91
CA LEU A 305 -23.52 -11.66 14.09
C LEU A 305 -22.97 -10.92 15.30
N GLY A 306 -21.64 -10.95 15.52
CA GLY A 306 -20.96 -10.22 16.59
C GLY A 306 -21.15 -8.71 16.45
N MET A 307 -20.91 -8.17 15.26
CA MET A 307 -21.11 -6.75 14.96
C MET A 307 -22.57 -6.33 15.17
N ALA A 308 -23.53 -7.09 14.61
CA ALA A 308 -24.95 -6.85 14.80
C ALA A 308 -25.36 -6.90 16.29
N TYR A 309 -24.82 -7.88 17.03
CA TYR A 309 -25.07 -8.03 18.46
C TYR A 309 -24.64 -6.78 19.24
N VAL A 310 -23.43 -6.25 19.00
CA VAL A 310 -22.96 -5.04 19.68
C VAL A 310 -23.84 -3.83 19.35
N VAL A 311 -24.27 -3.66 18.10
CA VAL A 311 -25.17 -2.58 17.70
C VAL A 311 -26.52 -2.70 18.42
N VAL A 312 -27.12 -3.89 18.44
CA VAL A 312 -28.38 -4.14 19.16
C VAL A 312 -28.21 -3.93 20.67
N ARG A 313 -27.08 -4.35 21.25
CA ARG A 313 -26.76 -4.11 22.67
C ARG A 313 -26.61 -2.62 22.98
N ALA A 314 -25.94 -1.86 22.12
CA ALA A 314 -25.81 -0.42 22.27
C ALA A 314 -27.18 0.27 22.21
N ALA A 315 -28.04 -0.12 21.27
CA ALA A 315 -29.41 0.39 21.16
C ALA A 315 -30.24 0.02 22.40
N ALA A 316 -30.24 -1.24 22.81
CA ALA A 316 -30.98 -1.70 23.99
C ALA A 316 -30.54 -1.01 25.28
N GLU A 317 -29.24 -0.75 25.45
CA GLU A 317 -28.73 0.01 26.60
C GLU A 317 -29.03 1.51 26.50
N ALA A 318 -29.16 2.06 25.29
CA ALA A 318 -29.64 3.43 25.08
C ALA A 318 -31.12 3.60 25.45
N PHE A 319 -32.00 2.66 25.06
CA PHE A 319 -33.42 2.70 25.43
C PHE A 319 -33.65 2.51 26.94
N ARG A 320 -32.83 1.69 27.61
CA ARG A 320 -32.89 1.53 29.07
C ARG A 320 -32.36 2.75 29.84
N ARG A 321 -31.76 3.75 29.17
CA ARG A 321 -31.25 4.96 29.84
C ARG A 321 -32.34 5.73 30.57
N GLU A 322 -33.55 5.82 30.00
CA GLU A 322 -34.66 6.55 30.64
C GLU A 322 -35.03 5.98 32.02
N GLU A 323 -34.86 4.68 32.26
CA GLU A 323 -35.09 4.04 33.57
C GLU A 323 -33.89 4.15 34.52
N THR A 324 -32.66 4.25 33.99
CA THR A 324 -31.41 4.10 34.77
C THR A 324 -30.75 5.44 35.16
N GLU A 325 -31.35 6.59 34.82
CA GLU A 325 -30.82 7.92 35.15
C GLU A 325 -30.71 8.22 36.66
N ARG A 326 -31.22 7.35 37.52
CA ARG A 326 -31.12 7.45 38.99
C ARG A 326 -29.83 6.89 39.59
N GLU A 327 -29.02 6.13 38.84
CA GLU A 327 -27.75 5.58 39.35
C GLU A 327 -26.50 6.25 38.74
N PRO A 328 -25.49 6.63 39.57
CA PRO A 328 -24.19 7.15 39.11
C PRO A 328 -23.41 6.22 38.16
N ASP A 329 -23.81 4.94 38.09
CA ASP A 329 -23.12 3.85 37.40
C ASP A 329 -23.80 3.44 36.07
N GLY A 330 -25.08 3.77 35.86
CA GLY A 330 -25.85 3.34 34.68
C GLY A 330 -25.32 3.89 33.35
N VAL A 331 -24.83 5.14 33.35
CA VAL A 331 -24.18 5.77 32.19
C VAL A 331 -22.89 5.04 31.77
N ARG A 332 -22.24 4.31 32.70
CA ARG A 332 -20.96 3.61 32.45
C ARG A 332 -21.12 2.33 31.62
N ARG A 333 -22.28 1.65 31.71
CA ARG A 333 -22.52 0.38 30.97
C ARG A 333 -22.85 0.62 29.50
N GLY A 334 -23.73 1.58 29.19
CA GLY A 334 -24.16 1.88 27.82
C GLY A 334 -23.05 2.43 26.92
N ALA A 335 -22.26 3.38 27.43
CA ALA A 335 -21.31 4.12 26.61
C ALA A 335 -20.24 3.23 25.96
N ARG A 336 -19.77 2.18 26.65
CA ARG A 336 -18.79 1.24 26.09
C ARG A 336 -19.32 0.48 24.86
N TYR A 337 -20.60 0.13 24.82
CA TYR A 337 -21.19 -0.51 23.64
C TYR A 337 -21.51 0.52 22.56
N THR A 338 -21.96 1.72 22.94
CA THR A 338 -22.18 2.82 21.98
C THR A 338 -20.90 3.16 21.20
N ILE A 339 -19.76 3.31 21.87
CA ILE A 339 -18.50 3.65 21.20
C ILE A 339 -18.04 2.53 20.25
N LEU A 340 -18.14 1.25 20.68
CA LEU A 340 -17.79 0.11 19.81
C LEU A 340 -18.75 0.00 18.61
N ALA A 341 -20.05 0.22 18.84
CA ALA A 341 -21.06 0.24 17.79
C ALA A 341 -20.82 1.39 16.79
N LEU A 342 -20.46 2.59 17.26
CA LEU A 342 -20.11 3.71 16.39
C LEU A 342 -18.89 3.39 15.54
N TRP A 343 -17.87 2.74 16.10
CA TRP A 343 -16.69 2.32 15.32
C TRP A 343 -17.08 1.43 14.14
N ILE A 344 -17.96 0.46 14.40
CA ILE A 344 -18.47 -0.46 13.38
C ILE A 344 -19.36 0.28 12.36
N VAL A 345 -20.39 0.96 12.84
CA VAL A 345 -21.45 1.54 12.00
C VAL A 345 -20.93 2.70 11.17
N VAL A 346 -20.14 3.62 11.73
CA VAL A 346 -19.64 4.79 11.00
C VAL A 346 -18.75 4.36 9.83
N THR A 347 -17.84 3.41 10.05
CA THR A 347 -16.94 2.96 9.00
C THR A 347 -17.70 2.26 7.88
N ILE A 348 -18.67 1.40 8.20
CA ILE A 348 -19.52 0.73 7.20
C ILE A 348 -20.39 1.76 6.47
N ALA A 349 -21.02 2.69 7.20
CA ALA A 349 -21.91 3.70 6.64
C ALA A 349 -21.19 4.67 5.71
N MET A 350 -19.96 5.08 6.06
CA MET A 350 -19.14 5.99 5.24
C MET A 350 -18.88 5.38 3.85
N TRP A 351 -18.41 4.13 3.79
CA TRP A 351 -18.17 3.45 2.51
C TRP A 351 -19.46 3.09 1.78
N THR A 352 -20.54 2.77 2.51
CA THR A 352 -21.87 2.57 1.91
C THR A 352 -22.40 3.87 1.27
N ALA A 353 -22.14 5.02 1.90
CA ALA A 353 -22.56 6.33 1.40
C ALA A 353 -21.69 6.81 0.24
N SER A 354 -20.41 6.42 0.19
CA SER A 354 -19.49 6.83 -0.87
C SER A 354 -19.90 6.34 -2.27
N ARG A 355 -20.60 5.19 -2.39
CA ARG A 355 -21.11 4.61 -3.65
C ARG A 355 -20.12 4.53 -4.83
N GLY A 356 -18.84 4.73 -4.58
CA GLY A 356 -17.76 4.52 -5.53
C GLY A 356 -17.31 3.06 -5.57
N GLU A 357 -16.12 2.83 -6.13
CA GLU A 357 -15.48 1.53 -6.07
C GLU A 357 -15.08 1.21 -4.61
N ILE A 358 -15.49 0.04 -4.12
CA ILE A 358 -15.26 -0.37 -2.74
C ILE A 358 -14.36 -1.60 -2.77
N LEU A 359 -13.23 -1.51 -2.09
CA LEU A 359 -12.25 -2.59 -1.97
C LEU A 359 -12.21 -3.10 -0.52
N PRO A 360 -11.80 -4.36 -0.27
CA PRO A 360 -11.76 -4.92 1.08
C PRO A 360 -10.90 -4.10 2.05
N HIS A 361 -9.75 -3.60 1.59
CA HIS A 361 -8.78 -2.86 2.43
C HIS A 361 -9.32 -1.56 3.01
N HIS A 362 -10.38 -0.98 2.44
CA HIS A 362 -11.09 0.18 3.00
C HIS A 362 -11.58 -0.05 4.45
N PHE A 363 -11.74 -1.32 4.84
CA PHE A 363 -12.21 -1.74 6.15
C PHE A 363 -11.09 -2.14 7.13
N ILE A 364 -9.81 -1.96 6.78
CA ILE A 364 -8.67 -2.10 7.74
C ILE A 364 -8.88 -1.23 8.98
N GLN A 365 -9.55 -0.09 8.81
CA GLN A 365 -9.88 0.86 9.88
C GLN A 365 -10.78 0.27 10.98
N LEU A 366 -11.48 -0.83 10.69
CA LEU A 366 -12.27 -1.55 11.68
C LEU A 366 -11.42 -2.45 12.56
N TYR A 367 -10.16 -2.72 12.23
CA TYR A 367 -9.37 -3.60 13.07
C TYR A 367 -9.10 -2.98 14.45
N PRO A 368 -9.37 -3.71 15.55
CA PRO A 368 -9.93 -5.07 15.69
C PRO A 368 -11.39 -5.07 16.20
N ALA A 369 -12.18 -4.02 15.97
CA ALA A 369 -13.58 -3.89 16.39
C ALA A 369 -14.44 -5.11 16.04
N GLN A 370 -14.22 -5.74 14.88
CA GLN A 370 -14.92 -6.96 14.48
C GLN A 370 -14.69 -8.11 15.48
N HIS A 371 -13.43 -8.35 15.84
CA HIS A 371 -13.00 -9.39 16.77
C HIS A 371 -13.46 -9.11 18.20
N LEU A 372 -13.45 -7.84 18.61
CA LEU A 372 -14.03 -7.41 19.90
C LEU A 372 -15.53 -7.68 19.94
N ALA A 373 -16.26 -7.38 18.87
CA ALA A 373 -17.70 -7.59 18.80
C ALA A 373 -18.07 -9.08 18.85
N LEU A 374 -17.35 -9.93 18.11
CA LEU A 374 -17.50 -11.38 18.19
C LEU A 374 -17.15 -11.90 19.60
N ALA A 375 -16.06 -11.45 20.19
CA ALA A 375 -15.67 -11.87 21.54
C ALA A 375 -16.72 -11.48 22.61
N VAL A 376 -17.31 -10.28 22.49
CA VAL A 376 -18.43 -9.83 23.34
C VAL A 376 -19.63 -10.77 23.19
N LEU A 377 -20.06 -11.07 21.96
CA LEU A 377 -21.18 -11.98 21.69
C LEU A 377 -20.94 -13.36 22.32
N LEU A 378 -19.75 -13.93 22.11
CA LEU A 378 -19.41 -15.27 22.58
C LEU A 378 -19.38 -15.35 24.11
N VAL A 379 -18.77 -14.36 24.77
CA VAL A 379 -18.69 -14.31 26.23
C VAL A 379 -20.07 -14.07 26.87
N ASP A 380 -20.87 -13.16 26.31
CA ASP A 380 -22.23 -12.88 26.82
C ASP A 380 -23.15 -14.10 26.63
N THR A 381 -23.01 -14.84 25.52
CA THR A 381 -23.76 -16.08 25.28
C THR A 381 -23.46 -17.13 26.34
N VAL A 382 -22.18 -17.34 26.67
CA VAL A 382 -21.77 -18.26 27.74
C VAL A 382 -22.34 -17.81 29.09
N GLY A 383 -22.21 -16.52 29.42
CA GLY A 383 -22.74 -15.98 30.67
C GLY A 383 -24.27 -16.12 30.79
N TRP A 384 -24.98 -15.96 29.68
CA TRP A 384 -26.43 -16.16 29.63
C TRP A 384 -26.82 -17.64 29.85
N LEU A 385 -26.11 -18.58 29.24
CA LEU A 385 -26.31 -20.02 29.44
C LEU A 385 -26.03 -20.43 30.90
N GLU A 386 -24.92 -19.95 31.47
CA GLU A 386 -24.56 -20.13 32.89
C GLU A 386 -25.69 -19.62 33.82
N GLY A 387 -26.17 -18.39 33.58
CA GLY A 387 -27.24 -17.79 34.39
C GLY A 387 -28.61 -18.48 34.25
N ARG A 388 -28.91 -19.10 33.10
CA ARG A 388 -30.16 -19.86 32.89
C ARG A 388 -30.11 -21.21 33.61
N ALA A 389 -28.96 -21.89 33.60
CA ALA A 389 -28.76 -23.11 34.37
C ALA A 389 -28.83 -22.86 35.88
N PHE A 390 -28.28 -21.74 36.36
CA PHE A 390 -28.35 -21.37 37.78
C PHE A 390 -29.78 -21.02 38.23
N ARG A 391 -30.60 -20.35 37.40
CA ARG A 391 -32.01 -20.06 37.73
C ARG A 391 -32.89 -21.32 37.77
N ARG A 392 -32.61 -22.34 36.95
CA ARG A 392 -33.28 -23.65 37.03
C ARG A 392 -32.92 -24.43 38.31
N ARG A 393 -31.71 -24.23 38.83
CA ARG A 393 -31.22 -24.81 40.10
C ARG A 393 -32.08 -24.45 41.31
N GLY A 394 -32.79 -23.31 41.27
CA GLY A 394 -33.69 -22.87 42.34
C GLY A 394 -35.10 -23.45 42.28
N ARG A 395 -35.43 -24.28 41.27
CA ARG A 395 -36.80 -24.79 41.08
C ARG A 395 -36.95 -26.31 41.19
N GLU A 396 -35.96 -27.13 40.84
CA GLU A 396 -36.09 -28.60 40.88
C GLU A 396 -34.72 -29.27 41.17
N GLY A 397 -34.74 -30.37 41.93
CA GLY A 397 -33.57 -31.13 42.41
C GLY A 397 -32.70 -31.84 41.36
N GLU A 398 -32.64 -31.35 40.11
CA GLU A 398 -31.75 -31.86 39.08
C GLU A 398 -30.35 -31.22 39.19
N GLU A 399 -29.58 -31.62 40.20
CA GLU A 399 -28.28 -30.99 40.54
C GLU A 399 -27.19 -31.14 39.47
N GLN A 400 -27.21 -32.19 38.63
CA GLN A 400 -26.07 -32.57 37.79
C GLN A 400 -26.25 -32.29 36.28
N GLY A 401 -27.48 -32.30 35.76
CA GLY A 401 -27.74 -32.20 34.32
C GLY A 401 -27.49 -30.80 33.73
N GLY A 402 -27.95 -29.75 34.40
CA GLY A 402 -27.84 -28.36 33.93
C GLY A 402 -26.41 -27.83 33.90
N VAL A 403 -25.62 -28.11 34.94
CA VAL A 403 -24.21 -27.72 35.03
C VAL A 403 -23.37 -28.46 33.99
N ARG A 404 -23.65 -29.74 33.76
CA ARG A 404 -22.99 -30.54 32.72
C ARG A 404 -23.25 -29.97 31.32
N ARG A 405 -24.49 -29.59 30.99
CA ARG A 405 -24.83 -28.98 29.68
C ARG A 405 -24.11 -27.65 29.45
N VAL A 406 -24.02 -26.78 30.45
CA VAL A 406 -23.29 -25.51 30.33
C VAL A 406 -21.78 -25.71 30.18
N ARG A 407 -21.20 -26.66 30.93
CA ARG A 407 -19.78 -27.03 30.78
C ARG A 407 -19.49 -27.59 29.39
N ILE A 408 -20.35 -28.46 28.87
CA ILE A 408 -20.25 -28.99 27.50
C ILE A 408 -20.34 -27.85 26.48
N GLY A 409 -21.34 -26.96 26.59
CA GLY A 409 -21.48 -25.83 25.67
C GLY A 409 -20.28 -24.87 25.68
N SER A 410 -19.74 -24.58 26.88
CA SER A 410 -18.54 -23.75 27.02
C SER A 410 -17.29 -24.43 26.45
N ALA A 411 -17.16 -25.75 26.62
CA ALA A 411 -16.07 -26.53 26.04
C ALA A 411 -16.17 -26.58 24.51
N LEU A 412 -17.36 -26.80 23.95
CA LEU A 412 -17.60 -26.78 22.51
C LEU A 412 -17.27 -25.42 21.90
N LEU A 413 -17.64 -24.32 22.58
CA LEU A 413 -17.27 -22.99 22.13
C LEU A 413 -15.75 -22.77 22.13
N ALA A 414 -15.07 -23.20 23.19
CA ALA A 414 -13.61 -23.11 23.26
C ALA A 414 -12.93 -23.94 22.16
N VAL A 415 -13.45 -25.13 21.86
CA VAL A 415 -13.00 -25.96 20.74
C VAL A 415 -13.25 -25.26 19.41
N GLY A 416 -14.43 -24.69 19.19
CA GLY A 416 -14.74 -23.93 17.97
C GLY A 416 -13.79 -22.75 17.74
N VAL A 417 -13.52 -21.97 18.79
CA VAL A 417 -12.53 -20.87 18.75
C VAL A 417 -11.13 -21.41 18.45
N ALA A 418 -10.71 -22.52 19.07
CA ALA A 418 -9.41 -23.12 18.82
C ALA A 418 -9.29 -23.64 17.37
N VAL A 419 -10.36 -24.20 16.81
CA VAL A 419 -10.42 -24.63 15.41
C VAL A 419 -10.28 -23.44 14.47
N LEU A 420 -11.03 -22.36 14.67
CA LEU A 420 -10.91 -21.14 13.85
C LEU A 420 -9.50 -20.54 13.96
N TRP A 421 -8.98 -20.40 15.18
CA TRP A 421 -7.64 -19.87 15.43
C TRP A 421 -6.54 -20.69 14.74
N THR A 422 -6.67 -22.02 14.78
CA THR A 422 -5.73 -22.94 14.10
C THR A 422 -5.89 -22.86 12.59
N TRP A 423 -7.13 -22.85 12.08
CA TRP A 423 -7.44 -22.77 10.66
C TRP A 423 -6.86 -21.51 10.02
N GLN A 424 -7.13 -20.34 10.62
CA GLN A 424 -6.62 -19.05 10.16
C GLN A 424 -5.08 -19.01 10.15
N THR A 425 -4.43 -19.64 11.14
CA THR A 425 -2.97 -19.77 11.18
C THR A 425 -2.45 -20.68 10.05
N VAL A 426 -3.09 -21.82 9.83
CA VAL A 426 -2.74 -22.78 8.77
C VAL A 426 -2.88 -22.15 7.39
N GLU A 427 -3.96 -21.41 7.16
CA GLU A 427 -4.21 -20.73 5.90
C GLU A 427 -3.11 -19.70 5.60
N TYR A 428 -2.79 -18.84 6.58
CA TYR A 428 -1.75 -17.83 6.40
C TYR A 428 -0.37 -18.45 6.17
N VAL A 429 0.02 -19.45 6.96
CA VAL A 429 1.32 -20.13 6.79
C VAL A 429 1.37 -20.92 5.48
N GLY A 430 0.25 -21.52 5.07
CA GLY A 430 0.11 -22.19 3.78
C GLY A 430 0.34 -21.22 2.62
N MET A 431 -0.21 -20.01 2.70
CA MET A 431 0.00 -18.98 1.69
C MET A 431 1.47 -18.52 1.64
N LEU A 432 2.13 -18.31 2.79
CA LEU A 432 3.56 -17.97 2.82
C LEU A 432 4.42 -19.06 2.16
N ARG A 433 4.08 -20.33 2.41
CA ARG A 433 4.76 -21.44 1.74
C ARG A 433 4.54 -21.40 0.22
N PHE A 434 3.29 -21.23 -0.20
CA PHE A 434 2.92 -21.15 -1.62
C PHE A 434 3.64 -20.01 -2.36
N ILE A 435 3.73 -18.84 -1.73
CA ILE A 435 4.52 -17.69 -2.23
C ILE A 435 6.01 -18.03 -2.27
N SER A 436 6.55 -18.66 -1.23
CA SER A 436 7.98 -18.98 -1.15
C SER A 436 8.45 -19.99 -2.21
N GLU A 437 7.53 -20.81 -2.70
CA GLU A 437 7.73 -21.81 -3.78
C GLU A 437 7.51 -21.21 -5.18
N GLY A 438 7.23 -19.90 -5.31
CA GLY A 438 7.07 -19.21 -6.59
C GLY A 438 5.74 -19.47 -7.30
N GLN A 439 4.73 -19.98 -6.60
CA GLN A 439 3.49 -20.46 -7.22
C GLN A 439 2.36 -19.41 -7.28
N ALA A 440 2.56 -18.21 -6.72
CA ALA A 440 1.53 -17.18 -6.56
C ALA A 440 1.36 -16.23 -7.77
N THR A 441 1.50 -16.77 -9.00
CA THR A 441 1.42 -15.98 -10.25
C THR A 441 0.04 -15.32 -10.42
N GLY A 442 0.02 -14.04 -10.78
CA GLY A 442 -1.22 -13.27 -11.00
C GLY A 442 -1.93 -12.79 -9.72
N GLY A 443 -1.31 -12.94 -8.55
CA GLY A 443 -1.80 -12.43 -7.26
C GLY A 443 -0.69 -11.68 -6.52
N HIS A 444 -0.17 -12.29 -5.45
CA HIS A 444 1.01 -11.79 -4.71
C HIS A 444 2.21 -11.64 -5.64
N SER A 445 2.39 -12.56 -6.60
CA SER A 445 3.53 -12.60 -7.51
C SER A 445 4.85 -12.81 -6.76
N VAL A 446 5.96 -12.36 -7.36
CA VAL A 446 7.33 -12.46 -6.87
C VAL A 446 7.46 -11.89 -5.44
N PRO A 447 8.05 -12.63 -4.49
CA PRO A 447 8.26 -12.13 -3.15
C PRO A 447 9.35 -11.05 -3.10
N ALA A 448 9.20 -10.07 -2.22
CA ALA A 448 10.11 -8.92 -2.12
C ALA A 448 11.60 -9.30 -1.93
N ARG A 449 11.90 -10.48 -1.37
CA ARG A 449 13.28 -10.97 -1.22
C ARG A 449 14.04 -11.07 -2.54
N GLU A 450 13.36 -11.26 -3.69
CA GLU A 450 14.02 -11.39 -4.99
C GLU A 450 14.56 -10.02 -5.41
N VAL A 451 13.70 -8.99 -5.50
CA VAL A 451 14.12 -7.62 -5.85
C VAL A 451 15.09 -7.02 -4.82
N TRP A 452 14.87 -7.25 -3.52
CA TRP A 452 15.80 -6.82 -2.47
C TRP A 452 17.14 -7.57 -2.52
N GLY A 453 17.13 -8.82 -3.01
CA GLY A 453 18.34 -9.60 -3.23
C GLY A 453 19.15 -9.01 -4.38
N ALA A 454 18.49 -8.76 -5.51
CA ALA A 454 19.08 -8.14 -6.69
C ALA A 454 19.69 -6.77 -6.36
N ALA A 455 18.93 -5.88 -5.71
CA ALA A 455 19.42 -4.55 -5.35
C ALA A 455 20.59 -4.61 -4.34
N ARG A 456 20.56 -5.53 -3.36
CA ARG A 456 21.70 -5.70 -2.44
C ARG A 456 22.96 -6.17 -3.16
N GLU A 457 22.81 -7.09 -4.10
CA GLU A 457 23.94 -7.58 -4.88
C GLU A 457 24.48 -6.49 -5.82
N ALA A 458 23.60 -5.75 -6.50
CA ALA A 458 23.98 -4.64 -7.35
C ALA A 458 24.75 -3.57 -6.57
N ARG A 459 24.23 -3.15 -5.41
CA ARG A 459 24.94 -2.22 -4.51
C ARG A 459 26.28 -2.78 -4.05
N ARG A 460 26.37 -4.08 -3.74
CA ARG A 460 27.62 -4.72 -3.29
C ARG A 460 28.69 -4.70 -4.39
N LEU A 461 28.29 -4.91 -5.64
CA LEU A 461 29.17 -4.90 -6.80
C LEU A 461 29.57 -3.48 -7.21
N ALA A 462 28.67 -2.50 -7.08
CA ALA A 462 28.96 -1.10 -7.40
C ALA A 462 29.83 -0.39 -6.35
N ALA A 463 29.69 -0.73 -5.07
CA ALA A 463 30.31 0.00 -3.96
C ALA A 463 31.85 0.18 -4.00
N PRO A 464 32.68 -0.76 -4.51
CA PRO A 464 34.13 -0.59 -4.51
C PRO A 464 34.64 0.58 -5.36
N ASP A 465 34.01 0.77 -6.54
CA ASP A 465 34.47 1.70 -7.58
C ASP A 465 33.40 2.72 -7.97
N ASP A 466 32.30 2.79 -7.20
CA ASP A 466 31.14 3.65 -7.46
C ASP A 466 30.56 3.43 -8.87
N LEU A 467 30.46 2.16 -9.26
CA LEU A 467 30.05 1.79 -10.61
C LEU A 467 28.59 2.22 -10.88
N PRO A 468 28.30 2.76 -12.08
CA PRO A 468 26.94 2.94 -12.55
C PRO A 468 26.14 1.64 -12.50
N ILE A 469 24.84 1.73 -12.26
CA ILE A 469 23.92 0.59 -12.23
C ILE A 469 22.87 0.75 -13.30
N VAL A 470 22.89 -0.14 -14.30
CA VAL A 470 21.88 -0.21 -15.36
C VAL A 470 20.88 -1.31 -15.03
N VAL A 471 19.61 -0.95 -14.90
CA VAL A 471 18.54 -1.88 -14.54
C VAL A 471 17.49 -1.94 -15.65
N HIS A 472 17.35 -3.11 -16.26
CA HIS A 472 16.23 -3.41 -17.14
C HIS A 472 15.04 -3.84 -16.31
N THR A 473 13.98 -3.04 -16.38
CA THR A 473 12.78 -3.26 -15.58
C THR A 473 11.52 -3.02 -16.41
N ILE A 474 10.37 -3.22 -15.79
CA ILE A 474 9.08 -2.90 -16.41
C ILE A 474 8.81 -1.42 -16.12
N GLY A 475 8.89 -0.60 -17.17
CA GLY A 475 8.83 0.86 -17.10
C GLY A 475 10.18 1.52 -16.83
N ASP A 476 10.26 2.82 -17.08
CA ASP A 476 11.42 3.68 -16.80
C ASP A 476 11.08 4.87 -15.87
N ASP A 477 9.79 5.09 -15.58
CA ASP A 477 9.29 6.16 -14.74
C ASP A 477 9.02 5.69 -13.30
N PRO A 478 9.87 6.01 -12.32
CA PRO A 478 9.63 5.60 -10.94
C PRO A 478 8.39 6.27 -10.31
N GLU A 479 7.89 7.37 -10.88
CA GLU A 479 6.69 8.02 -10.38
C GLU A 479 5.40 7.36 -10.86
N GLN A 480 5.46 6.56 -11.93
CA GLN A 480 4.26 5.99 -12.57
C GLN A 480 4.29 4.46 -12.66
N GLU A 481 5.47 3.86 -12.67
CA GLU A 481 5.67 2.47 -13.08
C GLU A 481 6.34 1.65 -11.99
N GLY A 482 5.76 0.48 -11.70
CA GLY A 482 6.13 -0.31 -10.53
C GLY A 482 7.55 -0.84 -10.56
N GLY A 483 8.02 -1.32 -11.70
CA GLY A 483 9.37 -1.88 -11.84
C GLY A 483 10.45 -0.81 -11.65
N ALA A 484 10.23 0.39 -12.19
CA ALA A 484 11.11 1.54 -12.00
C ALA A 484 11.08 2.02 -10.52
N ALA A 485 9.88 2.17 -9.94
CA ALA A 485 9.70 2.63 -8.56
C ALA A 485 10.43 1.72 -7.56
N GLU A 486 10.35 0.40 -7.76
CA GLU A 486 11.03 -0.60 -6.92
C GLU A 486 12.54 -0.37 -6.83
N PHE A 487 13.20 -0.14 -7.96
CA PHE A 487 14.65 0.06 -7.99
C PHE A 487 15.07 1.48 -7.60
N ASP A 488 14.29 2.52 -7.94
CA ASP A 488 14.54 3.88 -7.44
C ASP A 488 14.51 3.91 -5.89
N ALA A 489 13.53 3.25 -5.27
CA ALA A 489 13.47 3.15 -3.81
C ALA A 489 14.67 2.42 -3.17
N LEU A 490 15.30 1.49 -3.89
CA LEU A 490 16.37 0.64 -3.36
C LEU A 490 17.79 1.13 -3.70
N LEU A 491 17.93 1.79 -4.86
CA LEU A 491 19.20 2.15 -5.49
C LEU A 491 19.27 3.61 -5.96
N GLY A 492 18.20 4.41 -5.85
CA GLY A 492 18.17 5.80 -6.32
C GLY A 492 19.08 6.78 -5.55
N ASP A 493 19.81 6.31 -4.54
CA ASP A 493 20.92 7.05 -3.91
C ASP A 493 22.28 6.78 -4.58
N LEU A 494 22.33 5.96 -5.63
CA LEU A 494 23.50 5.63 -6.43
C LEU A 494 23.30 6.14 -7.86
N ASP A 495 24.35 6.05 -8.68
CA ASP A 495 24.27 6.30 -10.11
C ASP A 495 23.47 5.18 -10.80
N LEU A 496 22.20 5.47 -11.13
CA LEU A 496 21.18 4.50 -11.51
C LEU A 496 20.56 4.87 -12.86
N TYR A 497 20.41 3.88 -13.72
CA TYR A 497 19.73 3.96 -15.01
C TYR A 497 18.59 2.96 -14.99
N LEU A 498 17.35 3.45 -15.19
CA LEU A 498 16.17 2.61 -15.32
C LEU A 498 15.78 2.53 -16.79
N ILE A 499 15.84 1.33 -17.36
CA ILE A 499 15.64 1.09 -18.79
C ILE A 499 14.41 0.21 -18.98
N GLU A 500 13.49 0.66 -19.82
CA GLU A 500 12.31 -0.11 -20.20
C GLU A 500 12.58 -1.01 -21.41
N GLY A 501 12.21 -2.28 -21.27
CA GLY A 501 12.14 -3.23 -22.38
C GLY A 501 13.50 -3.64 -22.95
N GLU A 502 13.46 -4.18 -24.17
CA GLU A 502 14.64 -4.66 -24.93
C GLU A 502 14.94 -3.77 -26.14
N ALA A 503 14.11 -2.76 -26.40
CA ALA A 503 14.28 -1.86 -27.54
C ALA A 503 15.38 -0.83 -27.29
N MET A 504 15.70 -0.53 -26.03
CA MET A 504 16.74 0.40 -25.64
C MET A 504 17.79 -0.28 -24.77
N GLU A 505 19.05 0.02 -25.03
CA GLU A 505 20.17 -0.39 -24.19
C GLU A 505 21.07 0.82 -23.95
N VAL A 506 21.60 0.92 -22.73
CA VAL A 506 22.55 1.95 -22.34
C VAL A 506 23.86 1.29 -21.94
N TYR A 507 24.95 1.83 -22.47
CA TYR A 507 26.31 1.39 -22.21
C TYR A 507 27.07 2.55 -21.59
N PRO A 508 27.17 2.59 -20.24
CA PRO A 508 27.99 3.57 -19.54
C PRO A 508 29.42 3.59 -20.07
N ALA A 509 30.05 4.77 -20.06
CA ALA A 509 31.43 4.93 -20.53
C ALA A 509 32.49 4.19 -19.66
N SER A 510 32.09 3.66 -18.51
CA SER A 510 32.91 2.89 -17.57
C SER A 510 32.42 1.46 -17.43
N GLU A 511 33.14 0.66 -16.64
CA GLU A 511 32.57 -0.59 -16.10
C GLU A 511 31.29 -0.26 -15.31
N TYR A 512 30.29 -1.13 -15.37
CA TYR A 512 28.98 -0.90 -14.77
C TYR A 512 28.34 -2.21 -14.30
N VAL A 513 27.41 -2.10 -13.36
CA VAL A 513 26.58 -3.22 -12.92
C VAL A 513 25.33 -3.28 -13.80
N TRP A 514 25.06 -4.43 -14.37
CA TRP A 514 23.86 -4.69 -15.15
C TRP A 514 22.91 -5.60 -14.38
N VAL A 515 21.64 -5.20 -14.29
CA VAL A 515 20.56 -5.93 -13.64
C VAL A 515 19.45 -6.18 -14.64
N SER A 516 19.01 -7.43 -14.78
CA SER A 516 17.89 -7.77 -15.66
C SER A 516 16.89 -8.70 -15.00
N VAL A 517 15.62 -8.50 -15.32
CA VAL A 517 14.53 -9.38 -14.91
C VAL A 517 14.46 -10.61 -15.83
N ARG A 518 14.42 -11.80 -15.25
CA ARG A 518 14.16 -13.07 -15.96
C ARG A 518 12.66 -13.29 -16.11
N ALA A 519 12.28 -14.16 -17.06
CA ALA A 519 10.87 -14.51 -17.32
C ALA A 519 10.14 -15.13 -16.11
N ASP A 520 10.86 -15.71 -15.14
CA ASP A 520 10.31 -16.26 -13.90
C ASP A 520 10.22 -15.22 -12.75
N GLY A 521 10.60 -13.98 -13.01
CA GLY A 521 10.60 -12.88 -12.03
C GLY A 521 11.81 -12.85 -11.11
N THR A 522 12.80 -13.72 -11.33
CA THR A 522 14.12 -13.61 -10.68
C THR A 522 15.02 -12.63 -11.43
N TYR A 523 16.19 -12.31 -10.87
CA TYR A 523 17.08 -11.28 -11.43
C TYR A 523 18.48 -11.84 -11.69
N ASP A 524 19.07 -11.40 -12.79
CA ASP A 524 20.50 -11.51 -13.04
C ASP A 524 21.19 -10.21 -12.64
N VAL A 525 22.36 -10.34 -12.00
CA VAL A 525 23.21 -9.21 -11.63
C VAL A 525 24.64 -9.57 -11.98
N GLU A 526 25.25 -8.77 -12.86
CA GLU A 526 26.63 -8.96 -13.30
C GLU A 526 27.33 -7.62 -13.51
N VAL A 527 28.67 -7.67 -13.53
CA VAL A 527 29.48 -6.50 -13.89
C VAL A 527 29.85 -6.63 -15.37
N ARG A 528 29.58 -5.58 -16.14
CA ARG A 528 29.89 -5.50 -17.57
C ARG A 528 31.00 -4.47 -17.81
N PRO A 529 31.95 -4.77 -18.73
CA PRO A 529 33.00 -3.83 -19.08
C PRO A 529 32.44 -2.63 -19.85
N ALA A 530 33.18 -1.53 -19.84
CA ALA A 530 32.92 -0.39 -20.71
C ALA A 530 32.86 -0.83 -22.19
N PRO A 531 32.00 -0.22 -23.02
CA PRO A 531 31.93 -0.54 -24.44
C PRO A 531 33.26 -0.25 -25.14
N GLU A 532 33.64 -1.10 -26.10
CA GLU A 532 34.89 -0.92 -26.86
C GLU A 532 34.87 0.41 -27.63
N THR A 533 35.95 1.19 -27.51
CA THR A 533 36.19 2.39 -28.34
C THR A 533 36.54 1.99 -29.77
N GLY A 534 35.53 1.72 -30.61
CA GLY A 534 35.66 1.62 -32.06
C GLY A 534 35.97 2.97 -32.74
N GLU A 535 36.23 2.96 -34.05
CA GLU A 535 36.34 4.20 -34.84
C GLU A 535 35.06 5.02 -34.69
N GLU A 536 35.19 6.27 -34.25
CA GLU A 536 34.06 7.15 -34.04
C GLU A 536 33.47 7.61 -35.38
N THR A 537 32.47 6.89 -35.89
CA THR A 537 31.57 7.41 -36.93
C THR A 537 30.62 8.43 -36.31
N LEU A 538 30.51 9.59 -36.96
CA LEU A 538 29.57 10.64 -36.60
C LEU A 538 28.71 10.93 -37.84
N ILE A 539 27.43 10.55 -37.78
CA ILE A 539 26.46 10.85 -38.83
C ILE A 539 25.95 12.27 -38.65
N ALA A 540 25.55 12.64 -37.43
CA ALA A 540 25.05 13.97 -37.12
C ALA A 540 25.23 14.32 -35.65
N ARG A 541 25.42 15.61 -35.36
CA ARG A 541 25.48 16.17 -34.01
C ARG A 541 24.26 17.03 -33.73
N LEU A 542 23.61 16.82 -32.59
CA LEU A 542 22.42 17.56 -32.16
C LEU A 542 22.76 18.50 -31.00
N VAL A 543 22.13 19.68 -30.97
CA VAL A 543 22.40 20.74 -29.98
C VAL A 543 22.06 20.34 -28.54
N ASN A 544 21.20 19.33 -28.35
CA ASN A 544 20.80 18.82 -27.04
C ASN A 544 21.88 17.97 -26.35
N GLY A 545 23.03 17.72 -26.97
CA GLY A 545 24.08 16.91 -26.37
C GLY A 545 24.13 15.45 -26.86
N VAL A 546 23.40 15.13 -27.93
CA VAL A 546 23.39 13.78 -28.55
C VAL A 546 24.08 13.81 -29.91
N ASP A 547 24.82 12.75 -30.22
CA ASP A 547 25.34 12.44 -31.55
C ASP A 547 24.63 11.19 -32.07
N LEU A 548 24.17 11.19 -33.33
CA LEU A 548 23.85 9.96 -34.05
C LEU A 548 25.15 9.40 -34.62
N ALA A 549 25.58 8.25 -34.13
CA ALA A 549 26.86 7.63 -34.44
C ALA A 549 26.77 6.56 -35.54
N GLY A 550 25.64 5.86 -35.63
CA GLY A 550 25.47 4.73 -36.53
C GLY A 550 24.02 4.35 -36.78
N VAL A 551 23.79 3.64 -37.89
CA VAL A 551 22.53 2.96 -38.20
C VAL A 551 22.87 1.56 -38.70
N SER A 552 22.25 0.53 -38.13
CA SER A 552 22.48 -0.87 -38.51
C SER A 552 21.15 -1.62 -38.73
N PRO A 553 21.15 -2.74 -39.46
CA PRO A 553 22.27 -3.31 -40.23
C PRO A 553 22.64 -2.45 -41.47
N ASP A 554 23.83 -2.66 -42.04
CA ASP A 554 24.19 -2.11 -43.35
C ASP A 554 23.27 -2.65 -44.45
N GLY A 555 23.18 -1.92 -45.58
CA GLY A 555 22.39 -2.37 -46.74
C GLY A 555 20.88 -2.39 -46.46
N LEU A 556 20.37 -1.44 -45.68
CA LEU A 556 18.93 -1.34 -45.36
C LEU A 556 18.05 -1.29 -46.62
N ARG A 557 18.55 -0.74 -47.73
CA ARG A 557 17.81 -0.66 -49.00
C ARG A 557 17.31 -2.02 -49.47
N ASP A 558 18.15 -3.06 -49.33
CA ASP A 558 17.84 -4.42 -49.79
C ASP A 558 16.82 -5.13 -48.88
N GLN A 559 16.55 -4.58 -47.70
CA GLN A 559 15.66 -5.15 -46.70
C GLN A 559 14.26 -4.50 -46.69
N ILE A 560 14.06 -3.46 -47.50
CA ILE A 560 12.75 -2.79 -47.62
C ILE A 560 11.80 -3.69 -48.41
N VAL A 561 10.78 -4.21 -47.73
CA VAL A 561 9.70 -4.98 -48.35
C VAL A 561 8.37 -4.27 -48.07
N PRO A 562 7.61 -3.83 -49.10
CA PRO A 562 6.32 -3.18 -48.90
C PRO A 562 5.35 -4.07 -48.11
N GLY A 563 4.79 -3.51 -47.04
CA GLY A 563 3.87 -4.21 -46.14
C GLY A 563 4.54 -5.00 -45.01
N GLU A 564 5.87 -5.01 -44.93
CA GLU A 564 6.62 -5.59 -43.81
C GLU A 564 7.28 -4.50 -42.95
N ASP A 565 7.75 -4.87 -41.76
CA ASP A 565 8.51 -3.97 -40.89
C ASP A 565 10.00 -4.06 -41.25
N LEU A 566 10.66 -2.91 -41.39
CA LEU A 566 12.12 -2.81 -41.51
C LEU A 566 12.74 -2.72 -40.11
N PRO A 567 13.40 -3.77 -39.60
CA PRO A 567 14.14 -3.68 -38.34
C PRO A 567 15.43 -2.89 -38.54
N LEU A 568 15.68 -1.90 -37.69
CA LEU A 568 16.94 -1.16 -37.67
C LEU A 568 17.28 -0.72 -36.25
N THR A 569 18.56 -0.54 -35.98
CA THR A 569 19.08 -0.03 -34.71
C THR A 569 19.80 1.29 -34.96
N LEU A 570 19.48 2.30 -34.16
CA LEU A 570 20.18 3.57 -34.13
C LEU A 570 21.19 3.55 -32.99
N GLU A 571 22.42 3.95 -33.28
CA GLU A 571 23.49 4.08 -32.30
C GLU A 571 23.70 5.56 -31.98
N TRP A 572 23.59 5.90 -30.70
CA TRP A 572 23.68 7.25 -30.19
C TRP A 572 24.86 7.39 -29.22
N ARG A 573 25.45 8.57 -29.17
CA ARG A 573 26.46 8.94 -28.17
C ARG A 573 26.05 10.21 -27.45
N LEU A 574 26.06 10.18 -26.14
CA LEU A 574 25.85 11.36 -25.31
C LEU A 574 27.16 12.12 -25.17
N TRP A 575 27.24 13.35 -25.68
CA TRP A 575 28.44 14.20 -25.58
C TRP A 575 28.25 15.38 -24.63
N GLY A 576 27.02 15.68 -24.23
CA GLY A 576 26.69 16.75 -23.30
C GLY A 576 25.31 16.58 -22.68
N LEU A 577 25.01 17.44 -21.70
CA LEU A 577 23.68 17.54 -21.10
C LEU A 577 22.87 18.63 -21.81
N PRO A 578 21.57 18.42 -22.03
CA PRO A 578 20.70 19.42 -22.60
C PRO A 578 20.52 20.62 -21.65
N PRO A 579 20.15 21.80 -22.18
CA PRO A 579 19.92 22.99 -21.36
C PRO A 579 18.63 22.94 -20.54
N THR A 580 17.72 22.02 -20.85
CA THR A 580 16.47 21.79 -20.14
C THR A 580 16.41 20.35 -19.62
N GLU A 581 15.56 20.10 -18.62
CA GLU A 581 15.32 18.77 -18.06
C GLU A 581 14.22 18.01 -18.84
N ASP A 582 13.87 18.48 -20.04
CA ASP A 582 12.82 17.85 -20.85
C ASP A 582 13.26 16.45 -21.31
N ASN A 583 12.33 15.50 -21.32
CA ASN A 583 12.55 14.19 -21.92
C ASN A 583 12.36 14.27 -23.44
N TYR A 584 13.29 13.65 -24.17
CA TYR A 584 13.31 13.67 -25.63
C TYR A 584 12.65 12.42 -26.22
N SER A 585 12.08 12.58 -27.40
CA SER A 585 11.63 11.50 -28.28
C SER A 585 12.37 11.59 -29.61
N PHE A 586 12.32 10.51 -30.38
CA PHE A 586 12.86 10.49 -31.73
C PHE A 586 11.87 9.89 -32.72
N THR A 587 11.99 10.30 -33.98
CA THR A 587 11.22 9.77 -35.10
C THR A 587 12.17 9.15 -36.12
N VAL A 588 11.74 8.05 -36.73
CA VAL A 588 12.40 7.46 -37.89
C VAL A 588 11.37 7.34 -38.99
N GLN A 589 11.66 7.94 -40.15
CA GLN A 589 10.76 8.00 -41.28
C GLN A 589 11.43 7.46 -42.52
N LEU A 590 10.69 6.64 -43.28
CA LEU A 590 11.09 6.18 -44.60
C LEU A 590 10.46 7.12 -45.63
N MET A 591 11.28 7.76 -46.46
CA MET A 591 10.81 8.68 -47.50
C MET A 591 11.43 8.35 -48.85
N THR A 592 10.73 8.69 -49.93
CA THR A 592 11.29 8.70 -51.29
C THR A 592 11.94 10.05 -51.62
N ASP A 593 12.62 10.14 -52.76
CA ASP A 593 13.35 11.36 -53.16
C ASP A 593 12.50 12.61 -53.35
N ASP A 594 11.20 12.41 -53.60
CA ASP A 594 10.17 13.44 -53.68
C ASP A 594 9.59 13.84 -52.30
N TRP A 595 10.19 13.37 -51.21
CA TRP A 595 9.79 13.62 -49.82
C TRP A 595 8.41 13.08 -49.45
N LEU A 596 7.93 12.06 -50.19
CA LEU A 596 6.73 11.33 -49.79
C LEU A 596 7.08 10.29 -48.72
N ARG A 597 6.31 10.28 -47.62
CA ARG A 597 6.52 9.39 -46.48
C ARG A 597 5.83 8.04 -46.68
N TRP A 598 6.60 6.97 -46.55
CA TRP A 598 6.16 5.58 -46.73
C TRP A 598 6.26 4.73 -45.47
N GLY A 599 6.87 5.24 -44.42
CA GLY A 599 6.93 4.62 -43.10
C GLY A 599 7.28 5.65 -42.03
N GLN A 600 6.79 5.42 -40.82
CA GLN A 600 7.15 6.24 -39.65
C GLN A 600 7.00 5.41 -38.39
N VAL A 601 7.96 5.60 -37.48
CA VAL A 601 7.85 5.18 -36.09
C VAL A 601 8.37 6.33 -35.22
N ASP A 602 7.70 6.57 -34.11
CA ASP A 602 8.08 7.53 -33.09
C ASP A 602 8.26 6.77 -31.79
N ASP A 603 9.31 7.07 -31.04
CA ASP A 603 9.59 6.41 -29.76
C ASP A 603 10.22 7.38 -28.76
N HIS A 604 10.16 7.04 -27.48
CA HIS A 604 10.84 7.80 -26.44
C HIS A 604 12.35 7.51 -26.46
N PHE A 605 13.14 8.50 -26.09
CA PHE A 605 14.57 8.33 -25.86
C PHE A 605 14.85 8.10 -24.37
N LEU A 606 16.10 7.80 -24.04
CA LEU A 606 16.54 7.68 -22.65
C LEU A 606 16.15 8.95 -21.88
N ARG A 607 15.56 8.80 -20.69
CA ARG A 607 15.22 9.94 -19.83
C ARG A 607 16.43 10.79 -19.55
N THR A 608 16.25 12.10 -19.64
CA THR A 608 17.34 13.08 -19.56
C THR A 608 18.07 13.04 -18.21
N GLU A 609 17.38 12.65 -17.15
CA GLU A 609 17.95 12.48 -15.81
C GLU A 609 19.04 11.39 -15.73
N TYR A 610 19.05 10.43 -16.66
CA TYR A 610 20.03 9.35 -16.72
C TYR A 610 21.17 9.64 -17.72
N TRP A 611 21.24 10.83 -18.31
CA TRP A 611 22.26 11.13 -19.31
C TRP A 611 23.60 11.39 -18.66
N HIS A 612 24.63 10.65 -19.08
CA HIS A 612 26.01 10.95 -18.73
C HIS A 612 26.87 11.12 -19.99
N PRO A 613 27.68 12.19 -20.08
CA PRO A 613 28.58 12.37 -21.21
C PRO A 613 29.59 11.22 -21.34
N GLY A 614 29.67 10.66 -22.55
CA GLY A 614 30.49 9.50 -22.90
C GLY A 614 29.67 8.23 -23.10
N ASP A 615 28.46 8.17 -22.56
CA ASP A 615 27.61 6.99 -22.69
C ASP A 615 27.16 6.76 -24.13
N ARG A 616 26.95 5.47 -24.44
CA ARG A 616 26.34 5.04 -25.69
C ARG A 616 24.95 4.52 -25.42
N VAL A 617 24.03 4.82 -26.32
CA VAL A 617 22.66 4.32 -26.26
C VAL A 617 22.35 3.66 -27.60
N THR A 618 21.70 2.52 -27.59
CA THR A 618 21.15 1.92 -28.82
C THR A 618 19.64 1.85 -28.72
N THR A 619 18.96 2.24 -29.80
CA THR A 619 17.49 2.13 -29.90
C THR A 619 17.13 1.29 -31.12
N SER A 620 16.49 0.15 -30.88
CA SER A 620 15.99 -0.77 -31.90
C SER A 620 14.56 -0.43 -32.26
N VAL A 621 14.28 -0.19 -33.54
CA VAL A 621 12.94 0.11 -34.03
C VAL A 621 12.53 -0.84 -35.14
N ARG A 622 11.22 -1.09 -35.22
CA ARG A 622 10.58 -1.78 -36.35
C ARG A 622 9.80 -0.74 -37.13
N LEU A 623 10.40 -0.26 -38.22
CA LEU A 623 9.82 0.79 -39.06
C LEU A 623 8.78 0.18 -40.02
N PRO A 624 7.48 0.43 -39.86
CA PRO A 624 6.47 -0.14 -40.74
C PRO A 624 6.59 0.46 -42.15
N VAL A 625 6.71 -0.39 -43.16
CA VAL A 625 6.75 0.02 -44.56
C VAL A 625 5.36 -0.12 -45.19
N SER A 626 4.84 0.96 -45.77
CA SER A 626 3.55 0.96 -46.46
C SER A 626 3.49 -0.12 -47.55
N PRO A 627 2.37 -0.87 -47.67
CA PRO A 627 2.17 -1.82 -48.77
C PRO A 627 2.22 -1.19 -50.17
N ASP A 628 1.93 0.12 -50.26
CA ASP A 628 1.95 0.88 -51.51
C ASP A 628 3.32 1.48 -51.82
N ALA A 629 4.34 1.21 -50.99
CA ALA A 629 5.68 1.74 -51.17
C ALA A 629 6.32 1.20 -52.47
N PRO A 630 6.96 2.05 -53.29
CA PRO A 630 7.59 1.62 -54.55
C PRO A 630 8.72 0.59 -54.34
N PRO A 631 8.60 -0.66 -54.81
CA PRO A 631 9.59 -1.71 -54.54
C PRO A 631 11.02 -1.35 -54.99
N ASP A 632 11.12 -0.66 -56.13
CA ASP A 632 12.39 -0.22 -56.75
C ASP A 632 12.65 1.28 -56.51
N GLY A 633 11.98 1.90 -55.52
CA GLY A 633 12.18 3.31 -55.19
C GLY A 633 13.58 3.58 -54.62
N THR A 634 14.12 4.78 -54.87
CA THR A 634 15.21 5.33 -54.05
C THR A 634 14.62 5.87 -52.75
N TYR A 635 15.15 5.38 -51.64
CA TYR A 635 14.67 5.71 -50.31
C TYR A 635 15.71 6.50 -49.52
N ARG A 636 15.25 7.21 -48.51
CA ARG A 636 16.06 7.85 -47.49
C ARG A 636 15.43 7.62 -46.12
N LEU A 637 16.27 7.45 -45.11
CA LEU A 637 15.85 7.59 -43.73
C LEU A 637 15.90 9.05 -43.33
N VAL A 638 14.83 9.51 -42.70
CA VAL A 638 14.75 10.82 -42.07
C VAL A 638 14.59 10.60 -40.57
N ILE A 639 15.57 11.04 -39.80
CA ILE A 639 15.63 10.90 -38.34
C ILE A 639 15.61 12.29 -37.72
N ALA A 640 14.84 12.47 -36.65
CA ALA A 640 14.85 13.71 -35.87
C ALA A 640 14.60 13.42 -34.40
N MET A 641 15.12 14.27 -33.52
CA MET A 641 14.76 14.30 -32.11
C MET A 641 13.88 15.52 -31.82
N TYR A 642 12.98 15.38 -30.85
CA TYR A 642 12.06 16.46 -30.46
C TYR A 642 11.62 16.30 -29.01
N THR A 643 11.06 17.37 -28.44
CA THR A 643 10.35 17.36 -27.15
C THR A 643 8.88 17.73 -27.37
N TYR A 644 8.02 17.37 -26.42
CA TYR A 644 6.62 17.80 -26.40
C TYR A 644 6.47 19.04 -25.52
N LEU A 645 6.00 20.15 -26.10
CA LEU A 645 5.61 21.36 -25.36
C LEU A 645 4.17 21.25 -24.84
N SER A 646 3.34 20.50 -25.56
CA SER A 646 1.98 20.08 -25.17
C SER A 646 1.58 18.85 -25.99
N ASP A 647 0.42 18.24 -25.72
CA ASP A 647 -0.08 17.05 -26.44
C ASP A 647 -0.07 17.18 -27.98
N ASN A 648 -0.13 18.41 -28.52
CA ASN A 648 -0.17 18.67 -29.95
C ASN A 648 0.96 19.57 -30.46
N GLU A 649 1.93 19.93 -29.63
CA GLU A 649 3.02 20.85 -30.01
C GLU A 649 4.37 20.21 -29.71
N GLN A 650 5.15 20.00 -30.77
CA GLN A 650 6.50 19.45 -30.70
C GLN A 650 7.54 20.53 -31.00
N GLN A 651 8.66 20.46 -30.30
CA GLN A 651 9.84 21.27 -30.57
C GLN A 651 10.99 20.37 -31.04
N ASN A 652 11.37 20.49 -32.31
CA ASN A 652 12.50 19.75 -32.86
C ASN A 652 13.84 20.24 -32.31
N VAL A 653 14.78 19.31 -32.22
CA VAL A 653 16.17 19.58 -31.87
C VAL A 653 16.97 19.92 -33.12
N ASP A 654 17.73 21.01 -33.07
CA ASP A 654 18.59 21.43 -34.18
C ASP A 654 19.81 20.51 -34.31
N VAL A 655 20.07 20.07 -35.54
CA VAL A 655 21.35 19.49 -35.97
C VAL A 655 22.35 20.64 -36.10
N ILE A 656 23.60 20.45 -35.66
CA ILE A 656 24.65 21.47 -35.73
C ILE A 656 25.82 21.04 -36.61
N ASP A 657 26.42 22.01 -37.30
CA ASP A 657 27.64 21.83 -38.07
C ASP A 657 28.89 21.71 -37.16
N PRO A 658 30.07 21.35 -37.69
CA PRO A 658 31.31 21.27 -36.90
C PRO A 658 31.73 22.59 -36.23
N ALA A 659 31.19 23.73 -36.67
CA ALA A 659 31.43 25.04 -36.06
C ALA A 659 30.37 25.40 -35.00
N GLY A 660 29.36 24.54 -34.77
CA GLY A 660 28.29 24.72 -33.80
C GLY A 660 27.10 25.53 -34.30
N ASN A 661 26.99 25.80 -35.60
CA ASN A 661 25.85 26.54 -36.17
C ASN A 661 24.69 25.59 -36.51
N PRO A 662 23.42 26.01 -36.37
CA PRO A 662 22.27 25.22 -36.83
C PRO A 662 22.38 24.86 -38.32
N ALA A 663 22.28 23.56 -38.61
CA ALA A 663 22.40 22.95 -39.93
C ALA A 663 21.09 22.31 -40.42
N GLY A 664 20.01 22.41 -39.64
CA GLY A 664 18.69 21.85 -39.94
C GLY A 664 18.09 21.18 -38.71
N GLN A 665 16.97 20.48 -38.89
CA GLN A 665 16.28 19.73 -37.82
C GLN A 665 16.08 18.26 -38.18
N LEU A 666 16.55 17.84 -39.36
CA LEU A 666 16.38 16.50 -39.90
C LEU A 666 17.75 15.94 -40.24
N ILE A 667 18.01 14.70 -39.82
CA ILE A 667 19.14 13.90 -40.24
C ILE A 667 18.66 13.04 -41.41
N VAL A 668 19.29 13.20 -42.57
CA VAL A 668 18.87 12.53 -43.81
C VAL A 668 19.96 11.57 -44.26
N ILE A 669 19.64 10.28 -44.29
CA ILE A 669 20.55 9.21 -44.68
C ILE A 669 20.00 8.56 -45.96
N PRO A 670 20.67 8.73 -47.12
CA PRO A 670 20.26 8.04 -48.35
C PRO A 670 20.44 6.53 -48.19
N LEU A 671 19.47 5.77 -48.70
CA LEU A 671 19.52 4.31 -48.77
C LEU A 671 19.77 3.92 -50.23
N ASP A 672 21.05 3.84 -50.58
CA ASP A 672 21.53 3.46 -51.93
C ASP A 672 21.44 1.96 -52.20
#